data_AF-A0AAD9LQZ5-F1
#
_entry.id   AF-A0AAD9LQZ5-F1
#
_cell.length_a   1.000
_cell.length_b   1.000
_cell.length_c   1.000
_cell.angle_alpha   90.00
_cell.angle_beta   90.00
_cell.angle_gamma   90.00
#
_symmetry.space_group_name_H-M   'P 1'
#
loop_
_entity.id
_entity.type
_entity.pdbx_description
1 polymer ?
#
loop_
_entity_poly.entity_id
_entity_poly.type
_entity_poly.pdbx_seq_one_letter_code
_entity_poly.pdbx_strand_id
1 'polypeptide(L)'
;MSSSWPKLLLLAVVACLHVDLIDAAITSFHSQVAVSLASNGTSFVASTEEIPGDLLLADKKTTKKKVKKNFSSSEMVVEDLVMCSQAPNSVYDGEIDVLLLFSKCIGGSTLATVETWARDMKKIVDDTVDAYAGVTLNFKASMVSGACTHGEQEVTVDDLDRVATHPGLGDVHVIDSVLASTDSFTAVLSFATDATSYNEIVSFENVNQLGNVVNFQLSGSSENCEGGPDSCIELKQDDDIFMYNPFTVTQSLDCADLENGVPVTLVGDDGTRQCYCGCPAGFEMQTKGRDKACVKVNNSASICVWSKVSGYKHQVNSPSSVCSFDHVVDKWGIPLPLPTSGYGSNKLLLLSDASLDPRVRVAAIKIQNPEYYAGFLSPILGSDTSSWPLKFSDVVARAANAAKFDPMIPGGGDLPVHDAAKTWKDYQSNRADAVNSIVFKDYGKYRLEMDAYDYYSSATCTGCLVILDKFRPRAISHCPTSFCDFGANCCTAELTADNAAKANDLVQQYFGYGDQAENDGCSGNNRCDLHQFSKKNFFESKYTKYSHDEAISCFDQDVILGEILSHKKITVNPLKQPDKSCNDAIAPVPSGQCTRCCTMSTALREFWTDYRCGSDYDARYCEGDSDQTCTFEQCLVVNGDTLATTTARIKPSIVAESEKVLQKLHEEDAQTVTQVHRALECTSYYGNGGVCDYMAKLSELVETTQSLNFEGDFKVNNYVYWRFKVNGDSEKWQLWKTRRQTSAETGCNWATCEAVYDDDPVLTFSDPETKISIEAWTQCGLVRRFFFYVHLHVNSAVDVCKHFDTMWYQTSVSRLPIAAQMCAYPGSDFAELTFDFHPNLGLQYSRTELQMKVTEVLCSGALENRTAVGILKVSKDSPEIVTRFGVELLHTPNTEALTNFDVSCDFKYVGYGNVIHIKTCNRSFSIADCKGPQFDVPNAKCEYDKCAGKDKAGLYEACGGNIVKSSKTSTYVESREKECCQGCDDMKVVCSSLLDVPNTNNELMRCEPESNSGAYRSFFPVTFLADATQKHPIVTVMVIGCVLAAAVALVVIRREGAVSSTQIESDLYSPLLS
;
A
#
# COMPACT_ATOMS: atom_id res chain seq x y z
N MET A 1 32.84 124.03 14.69
CA MET A 1 33.04 125.30 13.94
C MET A 1 31.86 125.37 12.98
N SER A 2 30.84 126.18 13.27
CA SER A 2 30.62 127.54 12.72
C SER A 2 30.35 127.54 11.20
N SER A 3 29.32 128.22 10.68
CA SER A 3 28.38 129.16 11.31
C SER A 3 27.09 129.33 10.47
N SER A 4 26.12 130.04 11.03
CA SER A 4 24.72 130.11 10.59
C SER A 4 24.39 131.22 9.57
N TRP A 5 23.33 130.96 8.76
CA TRP A 5 22.19 131.89 8.50
C TRP A 5 22.36 133.07 7.49
N PRO A 6 21.24 133.69 6.99
CA PRO A 6 19.98 133.08 6.49
C PRO A 6 19.31 133.82 5.28
N LYS A 7 18.05 133.45 4.95
CA LYS A 7 17.04 134.12 4.05
C LYS A 7 17.12 133.74 2.55
N LEU A 8 16.03 133.68 1.77
CA LEU A 8 14.63 134.14 1.98
C LEU A 8 13.54 133.06 1.70
N LEU A 9 12.29 133.45 2.00
CA LEU A 9 10.98 132.79 1.82
C LEU A 9 10.61 132.57 0.31
N LEU A 10 9.63 131.76 -0.12
CA LEU A 10 8.53 131.01 0.57
C LEU A 10 8.06 129.76 -0.23
N LEU A 11 7.54 128.75 0.48
CA LEU A 11 6.55 127.69 0.10
C LEU A 11 6.24 127.42 -1.39
N ALA A 12 6.62 126.23 -1.89
CA ALA A 12 5.73 125.08 -2.15
C ALA A 12 6.37 124.10 -3.17
N VAL A 13 6.69 122.87 -2.75
CA VAL A 13 7.25 121.83 -3.63
C VAL A 13 6.38 120.57 -3.55
N VAL A 14 5.84 120.16 -4.70
CA VAL A 14 5.30 118.80 -4.90
C VAL A 14 6.49 117.85 -5.09
N ALA A 15 6.50 116.73 -4.39
CA ALA A 15 7.60 115.77 -4.45
C ALA A 15 7.52 114.93 -5.73
N CYS A 16 8.34 115.29 -6.73
CA CYS A 16 8.67 114.36 -7.81
C CYS A 16 9.68 113.33 -7.29
N LEU A 17 9.19 112.14 -6.92
CA LEU A 17 10.05 110.97 -6.78
C LEU A 17 10.52 110.53 -8.17
N HIS A 18 11.80 110.15 -8.30
CA HIS A 18 12.18 109.22 -9.35
C HIS A 18 11.55 107.86 -9.01
N VAL A 19 10.98 107.23 -10.03
CA VAL A 19 10.63 105.81 -10.01
C VAL A 19 11.52 105.19 -11.08
N ASP A 20 12.50 104.39 -10.67
CA ASP A 20 13.16 103.48 -11.59
C ASP A 20 12.11 102.49 -12.11
N LEU A 21 12.01 102.30 -13.43
CA LEU A 21 11.13 101.27 -13.97
C LEU A 21 11.67 99.91 -13.56
N ILE A 22 10.84 99.14 -12.86
CA ILE A 22 11.07 97.73 -12.58
C ILE A 22 10.26 96.97 -13.62
N ASP A 23 10.94 96.20 -14.48
CA ASP A 23 10.27 95.36 -15.47
C ASP A 23 9.42 94.29 -14.77
N ALA A 24 8.16 94.16 -15.19
CA ALA A 24 7.26 93.12 -14.70
C ALA A 24 7.44 91.83 -15.51
N ALA A 25 7.39 90.68 -14.84
CA ALA A 25 7.42 89.39 -15.51
C ALA A 25 6.08 89.11 -16.23
N ILE A 26 6.18 88.59 -17.46
CA ILE A 26 5.08 88.40 -18.40
C ILE A 26 5.02 86.92 -18.83
N THR A 27 3.83 86.38 -19.09
CA THR A 27 3.66 85.14 -19.86
C THR A 27 3.89 85.43 -21.34
N SER A 28 5.15 85.34 -21.78
CA SER A 28 5.53 85.59 -23.16
C SER A 28 5.28 84.37 -24.04
N PHE A 29 4.56 84.56 -25.15
CA PHE A 29 4.78 83.74 -26.35
C PHE A 29 6.24 83.94 -26.76
N HIS A 30 6.97 82.84 -26.99
CA HIS A 30 8.42 82.90 -27.14
C HIS A 30 8.88 82.09 -28.36
N SER A 31 9.60 82.72 -29.28
CA SER A 31 10.13 82.10 -30.51
C SER A 31 11.24 81.07 -30.28
N GLN A 32 11.53 80.71 -29.02
CA GLN A 32 12.38 79.57 -28.66
C GLN A 32 11.48 78.52 -28.02
N VAL A 33 11.11 77.49 -28.80
CA VAL A 33 10.17 76.44 -28.42
C VAL A 33 10.69 75.69 -27.18
N ALA A 34 9.91 75.73 -26.09
CA ALA A 34 10.41 75.46 -24.74
C ALA A 34 10.54 73.97 -24.38
N VAL A 35 11.50 73.27 -24.99
CA VAL A 35 12.02 72.00 -24.46
C VAL A 35 12.95 72.28 -23.27
N SER A 36 12.36 72.54 -22.11
CA SER A 36 13.09 72.93 -20.88
C SER A 36 13.50 71.78 -19.96
N LEU A 37 13.10 70.53 -20.26
CA LEU A 37 13.41 69.34 -19.44
C LEU A 37 14.38 68.34 -20.09
N ALA A 38 14.80 68.55 -21.34
CA ALA A 38 15.78 67.69 -22.02
C ALA A 38 17.03 68.47 -22.45
N SER A 39 18.19 68.06 -21.95
CA SER A 39 19.49 68.51 -22.45
C SER A 39 19.73 67.98 -23.86
N ASN A 40 20.21 68.82 -24.78
CA ASN A 40 20.59 68.55 -26.18
C ASN A 40 20.49 67.07 -26.65
N GLY A 41 19.31 66.68 -27.12
CA GLY A 41 19.02 65.39 -27.77
C GLY A 41 17.94 64.56 -27.06
N THR A 42 17.45 63.53 -27.74
CA THR A 42 16.57 62.52 -27.16
C THR A 42 17.23 61.86 -25.95
N SER A 43 16.45 61.66 -24.90
CA SER A 43 16.89 61.16 -23.59
C SER A 43 15.76 60.36 -22.93
N PHE A 44 16.00 59.90 -21.70
CA PHE A 44 14.96 59.32 -20.84
C PHE A 44 14.98 60.03 -19.49
N VAL A 45 13.80 60.20 -18.90
CA VAL A 45 13.62 60.51 -17.49
C VAL A 45 13.26 59.22 -16.76
N ALA A 46 13.71 59.10 -15.51
CA ALA A 46 13.40 57.96 -14.67
C ALA A 46 12.96 58.42 -13.29
N SER A 47 11.66 58.30 -13.02
CA SER A 47 11.08 58.38 -11.67
C SER A 47 11.89 57.55 -10.67
N THR A 48 11.86 57.95 -9.41
CA THR A 48 12.57 57.27 -8.32
C THR A 48 11.66 56.53 -7.36
N GLU A 49 10.35 56.69 -7.49
CA GLU A 49 9.34 56.12 -6.59
C GLU A 49 8.75 54.79 -7.13
N GLU A 50 8.88 54.54 -8.44
CA GLU A 50 8.33 53.36 -9.16
C GLU A 50 9.21 52.10 -9.09
N ILE A 51 9.67 51.65 -7.91
CA ILE A 51 10.46 50.40 -7.81
C ILE A 51 9.91 49.45 -6.74
N PRO A 52 9.03 48.49 -7.10
CA PRO A 52 8.57 47.45 -6.19
C PRO A 52 9.72 46.50 -5.80
N GLY A 53 9.97 46.36 -4.49
CA GLY A 53 11.15 45.70 -3.95
C GLY A 53 11.15 44.16 -4.05
N ASP A 54 10.05 43.55 -4.43
CA ASP A 54 9.82 42.10 -4.58
C ASP A 54 10.20 41.55 -5.97
N LEU A 55 10.28 42.43 -6.98
CA LEU A 55 10.65 42.11 -8.37
C LEU A 55 12.16 42.08 -8.61
N LEU A 56 12.94 42.56 -7.64
CA LEU A 56 14.36 42.83 -7.78
C LEU A 56 15.22 41.59 -7.56
N LEU A 57 16.31 41.47 -8.33
CA LEU A 57 17.40 40.54 -8.04
C LEU A 57 18.18 41.00 -6.81
N ALA A 58 17.63 40.71 -5.63
CA ALA A 58 18.13 41.17 -4.34
C ALA A 58 19.41 40.44 -3.91
N ASP A 59 20.58 41.01 -4.23
CA ASP A 59 21.85 40.46 -3.72
C ASP A 59 22.94 41.50 -3.35
N LYS A 60 22.76 42.12 -2.17
CA LYS A 60 23.86 42.37 -1.22
C LYS A 60 23.37 42.83 0.16
N LYS A 61 24.23 42.60 1.16
CA LYS A 61 24.01 42.95 2.57
C LYS A 61 24.08 44.46 2.81
N THR A 62 22.99 45.05 3.28
CA THR A 62 23.03 46.29 4.09
C THR A 62 22.25 46.11 5.40
N THR A 63 22.76 46.76 6.44
CA THR A 63 22.44 46.56 7.87
C THR A 63 20.95 46.47 8.24
N LYS A 64 20.61 45.47 9.07
CA LYS A 64 19.34 45.35 9.79
C LYS A 64 19.00 46.65 10.56
N LYS A 65 18.03 47.45 10.09
CA LYS A 65 17.20 48.29 10.97
C LYS A 65 16.02 47.44 11.47
N LYS A 66 15.69 47.54 12.76
CA LYS A 66 14.59 46.77 13.36
C LYS A 66 13.25 47.36 12.94
N VAL A 67 12.38 46.55 12.35
CA VAL A 67 10.94 46.84 12.32
C VAL A 67 10.44 46.92 13.75
N LYS A 68 9.76 48.03 14.08
CA LYS A 68 8.88 48.14 15.26
C LYS A 68 7.45 48.27 14.76
N LYS A 69 6.55 47.40 15.23
CA LYS A 69 5.11 47.59 15.04
C LYS A 69 4.60 48.66 16.01
N ASN A 70 3.83 49.59 15.46
CA ASN A 70 2.72 50.36 16.05
C ASN A 70 2.14 51.14 14.83
N PHE A 71 0.87 51.11 14.44
CA PHE A 71 -0.38 51.30 15.19
C PHE A 71 -0.42 52.66 15.92
N SER A 72 -1.27 53.56 15.38
CA SER A 72 -1.59 54.91 15.86
C SER A 72 -0.42 55.89 16.11
N SER A 73 0.11 56.49 15.04
CA SER A 73 0.65 57.85 15.05
C SER A 73 0.68 58.42 13.62
N SER A 74 0.19 59.64 13.43
CA SER A 74 0.25 60.37 12.17
C SER A 74 1.60 61.10 12.04
N GLU A 75 2.52 60.55 11.26
CA GLU A 75 3.78 61.20 10.88
C GLU A 75 4.23 60.65 9.52
N MET A 76 4.31 61.51 8.50
CA MET A 76 4.94 61.17 7.23
C MET A 76 6.45 61.21 7.41
N VAL A 77 7.16 60.19 6.92
CA VAL A 77 8.62 60.28 6.74
C VAL A 77 8.86 61.07 5.45
N VAL A 78 8.90 62.39 5.59
CA VAL A 78 9.32 63.30 4.52
C VAL A 78 10.83 63.15 4.34
N GLU A 79 11.27 62.68 3.17
CA GLU A 79 12.61 63.03 2.69
C GLU A 79 12.58 64.52 2.28
N ASP A 80 13.65 65.28 2.54
CA ASP A 80 13.65 66.77 2.48
C ASP A 80 13.51 67.34 1.05
N LEU A 81 12.35 67.14 0.44
CA LEU A 81 11.86 67.79 -0.76
C LEU A 81 11.88 69.30 -0.55
N VAL A 82 12.74 70.00 -1.28
CA VAL A 82 12.73 71.46 -1.31
C VAL A 82 11.52 71.88 -2.15
N MET A 83 10.57 72.60 -1.55
CA MET A 83 9.40 73.12 -2.28
C MET A 83 9.80 74.30 -3.17
N CYS A 84 9.13 74.44 -4.32
CA CYS A 84 9.22 75.67 -5.11
C CYS A 84 8.61 76.84 -4.33
N SER A 85 9.32 77.97 -4.26
CA SER A 85 8.77 79.22 -3.71
C SER A 85 8.11 80.03 -4.83
N GLN A 86 6.92 80.58 -4.56
CA GLN A 86 6.22 81.48 -5.49
C GLN A 86 6.53 82.94 -5.14
N ALA A 87 6.99 83.74 -6.11
CA ALA A 87 7.04 85.19 -5.96
C ALA A 87 5.61 85.79 -6.07
N PRO A 88 5.06 86.51 -5.07
CA PRO A 88 3.64 86.88 -5.05
C PRO A 88 3.16 87.91 -6.09
N ASN A 89 4.04 88.39 -6.98
CA ASN A 89 3.85 89.61 -7.77
C ASN A 89 3.97 89.42 -9.30
N SER A 90 3.76 88.21 -9.82
CA SER A 90 3.79 87.94 -11.28
C SER A 90 2.72 86.94 -11.72
N VAL A 91 1.46 87.40 -11.74
CA VAL A 91 0.35 86.73 -12.45
C VAL A 91 -0.05 87.64 -13.60
N TYR A 92 -0.16 87.10 -14.81
CA TYR A 92 -0.65 87.83 -15.98
C TYR A 92 -2.18 87.92 -15.93
N ASP A 93 -2.75 89.09 -16.24
CA ASP A 93 -4.19 89.36 -16.22
C ASP A 93 -4.58 89.89 -17.61
N GLY A 94 -5.15 89.02 -18.45
CA GLY A 94 -5.48 89.32 -19.84
C GLY A 94 -5.78 88.10 -20.72
N GLU A 95 -6.43 88.36 -21.84
CA GLU A 95 -6.72 87.37 -22.89
C GLU A 95 -5.49 87.15 -23.79
N ILE A 96 -5.32 85.92 -24.30
CA ILE A 96 -4.27 85.54 -25.24
C ILE A 96 -4.96 85.20 -26.57
N ASP A 97 -5.02 86.18 -27.46
CA ASP A 97 -5.61 86.04 -28.80
C ASP A 97 -4.55 85.58 -29.81
N VAL A 98 -4.74 84.41 -30.42
CA VAL A 98 -3.82 83.80 -31.38
C VAL A 98 -4.47 83.62 -32.74
N LEU A 99 -3.84 84.15 -33.79
CA LEU A 99 -4.30 83.99 -35.16
C LEU A 99 -3.72 82.70 -35.77
N LEU A 100 -4.60 81.86 -36.32
CA LEU A 100 -4.24 80.68 -37.10
C LEU A 100 -4.35 81.03 -38.60
N LEU A 101 -3.21 81.14 -39.28
CA LEU A 101 -3.13 81.44 -40.73
C LEU A 101 -2.92 80.16 -41.54
N PHE A 102 -3.94 79.73 -42.27
CA PHE A 102 -3.88 78.53 -43.09
C PHE A 102 -3.64 78.86 -44.56
N SER A 103 -2.79 78.08 -45.25
CA SER A 103 -2.85 78.05 -46.72
C SER A 103 -4.23 77.57 -47.17
N LYS A 104 -4.83 78.23 -48.17
CA LYS A 104 -6.05 77.73 -48.83
C LYS A 104 -5.93 76.32 -49.41
N CYS A 105 -4.72 75.76 -49.55
CA CYS A 105 -4.53 74.39 -50.04
C CYS A 105 -4.56 73.32 -48.94
N ILE A 106 -4.73 73.70 -47.67
CA ILE A 106 -4.79 72.75 -46.54
C ILE A 106 -6.02 71.84 -46.62
N GLY A 107 -5.81 70.56 -46.32
CA GLY A 107 -6.87 69.54 -46.30
C GLY A 107 -7.68 69.53 -45.00
N GLY A 108 -8.91 69.03 -45.07
CA GLY A 108 -9.78 68.88 -43.89
C GLY A 108 -9.23 67.93 -42.82
N SER A 109 -8.45 66.92 -43.21
CA SER A 109 -7.74 66.04 -42.26
C SER A 109 -6.71 66.80 -41.41
N THR A 110 -5.93 67.66 -42.06
CA THR A 110 -4.93 68.51 -41.40
C THR A 110 -5.62 69.54 -40.51
N LEU A 111 -6.70 70.19 -40.98
CA LEU A 111 -7.50 71.11 -40.17
C LEU A 111 -8.06 70.45 -38.91
N ALA A 112 -8.62 69.24 -38.99
CA ALA A 112 -9.08 68.49 -37.81
C ALA A 112 -7.94 68.08 -36.85
N THR A 113 -6.73 67.86 -37.39
CA THR A 113 -5.52 67.56 -36.61
C THR A 113 -5.05 68.80 -35.84
N VAL A 114 -4.99 69.96 -36.50
CA VAL A 114 -4.70 71.27 -35.86
C VAL A 114 -5.81 71.68 -34.90
N GLU A 115 -7.08 71.38 -35.19
CA GLU A 115 -8.21 71.66 -34.29
C GLU A 115 -8.10 70.87 -32.99
N THR A 116 -7.71 69.59 -33.09
CA THR A 116 -7.46 68.75 -31.92
C THR A 116 -6.29 69.31 -31.10
N TRP A 117 -5.20 69.70 -31.76
CA TRP A 117 -4.05 70.34 -31.12
C TRP A 117 -4.42 71.67 -30.44
N ALA A 118 -5.21 72.53 -31.09
CA ALA A 118 -5.65 73.82 -30.53
C ALA A 118 -6.55 73.63 -29.29
N ARG A 119 -7.46 72.65 -29.32
CA ARG A 119 -8.27 72.25 -28.16
C ARG A 119 -7.39 71.75 -27.00
N ASP A 120 -6.39 70.93 -27.28
CA ASP A 120 -5.45 70.43 -26.28
C ASP A 120 -4.56 71.56 -25.71
N MET A 121 -4.08 72.50 -26.54
CA MET A 121 -3.33 73.68 -26.08
C MET A 121 -4.18 74.58 -25.18
N LYS A 122 -5.45 74.84 -25.53
CA LYS A 122 -6.38 75.58 -24.68
C LYS A 122 -6.57 74.88 -23.34
N LYS A 123 -6.83 73.57 -23.35
CA LYS A 123 -6.93 72.78 -22.13
C LYS A 123 -5.63 72.82 -21.30
N ILE A 124 -4.45 72.81 -21.92
CA ILE A 124 -3.17 72.90 -21.20
C ILE A 124 -3.02 74.26 -20.51
N VAL A 125 -3.47 75.37 -21.11
CA VAL A 125 -3.50 76.68 -20.44
C VAL A 125 -4.51 76.66 -19.29
N ASP A 126 -5.74 76.18 -19.53
CA ASP A 126 -6.81 76.08 -18.53
C ASP A 126 -6.43 75.17 -17.34
N ASP A 127 -5.73 74.05 -17.58
CA ASP A 127 -5.27 73.08 -16.57
C ASP A 127 -4.00 73.56 -15.80
N THR A 128 -3.26 74.56 -16.30
CA THR A 128 -1.97 75.01 -15.73
C THR A 128 -2.04 76.38 -15.05
N VAL A 129 -2.99 77.23 -15.45
CA VAL A 129 -3.24 78.54 -14.81
C VAL A 129 -4.40 78.38 -13.82
N ASP A 130 -4.06 78.25 -12.54
CA ASP A 130 -4.97 77.91 -11.45
C ASP A 130 -6.21 78.85 -11.37
N ALA A 131 -7.33 78.33 -10.87
CA ALA A 131 -8.71 78.73 -11.16
C ALA A 131 -9.18 80.12 -10.65
N TYR A 132 -8.24 81.02 -10.35
CA TYR A 132 -8.46 82.37 -9.81
C TYR A 132 -7.76 83.48 -10.60
N ALA A 133 -7.13 83.18 -11.75
CA ALA A 133 -6.22 84.09 -12.45
C ALA A 133 -6.70 84.67 -13.81
N GLY A 134 -7.90 84.34 -14.30
CA GLY A 134 -8.58 85.05 -15.40
C GLY A 134 -8.02 84.92 -16.84
N VAL A 135 -6.79 84.42 -17.01
CA VAL A 135 -6.18 84.19 -18.34
C VAL A 135 -7.05 83.28 -19.20
N THR A 136 -7.30 83.67 -20.45
CA THR A 136 -8.09 82.89 -21.41
C THR A 136 -7.36 82.79 -22.75
N LEU A 137 -7.14 81.58 -23.27
CA LEU A 137 -6.59 81.37 -24.61
C LEU A 137 -7.70 81.36 -25.66
N ASN A 138 -7.62 82.25 -26.64
CA ASN A 138 -8.56 82.35 -27.76
C ASN A 138 -7.82 82.09 -29.08
N PHE A 139 -8.44 81.30 -29.96
CA PHE A 139 -8.02 81.20 -31.36
C PHE A 139 -8.98 81.99 -32.23
N LYS A 140 -8.45 82.57 -33.31
CA LYS A 140 -9.19 83.13 -34.45
C LYS A 140 -8.49 82.60 -35.70
N ALA A 141 -9.20 82.29 -36.78
CA ALA A 141 -8.63 81.67 -37.96
C ALA A 141 -8.85 82.47 -39.24
N SER A 142 -7.91 82.39 -40.18
CA SER A 142 -8.02 82.97 -41.51
C SER A 142 -7.22 82.15 -42.54
N MET A 143 -7.32 82.53 -43.81
CA MET A 143 -6.60 81.87 -44.91
C MET A 143 -5.82 82.85 -45.77
N VAL A 144 -4.68 82.36 -46.28
CA VAL A 144 -3.86 83.00 -47.32
C VAL A 144 -4.00 82.30 -48.66
N SER A 145 -3.66 83.03 -49.73
CA SER A 145 -3.48 82.49 -51.08
C SER A 145 -2.43 81.37 -51.15
N GLY A 146 -2.55 80.48 -52.13
CA GLY A 146 -1.71 79.27 -52.23
C GLY A 146 -1.77 78.60 -53.60
N ALA A 147 -0.72 77.87 -53.97
CA ALA A 147 -0.54 77.29 -55.30
C ALA A 147 -1.14 75.88 -55.43
N CYS A 148 -2.44 75.75 -55.12
CA CYS A 148 -3.11 74.46 -55.06
C CYS A 148 -3.11 73.79 -56.43
N THR A 149 -2.74 72.50 -56.49
CA THR A 149 -2.38 71.80 -57.74
C THR A 149 -3.44 71.82 -58.85
N HIS A 150 -4.72 72.04 -58.52
CA HIS A 150 -5.82 72.25 -59.47
C HIS A 150 -6.85 73.31 -59.00
N GLY A 151 -6.42 74.48 -58.51
CA GLY A 151 -7.35 75.54 -58.03
C GLY A 151 -6.95 76.97 -58.41
N GLU A 152 -7.86 77.92 -58.19
CA GLU A 152 -7.55 79.37 -58.21
C GLU A 152 -6.66 79.75 -57.00
N GLN A 153 -5.75 80.71 -57.19
CA GLN A 153 -4.75 81.07 -56.17
C GLN A 153 -5.32 81.98 -55.05
N GLU A 154 -6.40 82.71 -55.31
CA GLU A 154 -7.07 83.58 -54.34
C GLU A 154 -7.96 82.77 -53.38
N VAL A 155 -8.19 83.28 -52.16
CA VAL A 155 -9.03 82.62 -51.14
C VAL A 155 -10.50 82.77 -51.49
N THR A 156 -11.25 81.66 -51.51
CA THR A 156 -12.69 81.65 -51.85
C THR A 156 -13.57 81.57 -50.59
N VAL A 157 -14.89 81.79 -50.74
CA VAL A 157 -15.84 81.61 -49.63
C VAL A 157 -15.87 80.14 -49.18
N ASP A 158 -15.89 79.19 -50.13
CA ASP A 158 -15.82 77.75 -49.88
C ASP A 158 -14.53 77.31 -49.14
N ASP A 159 -13.44 78.09 -49.26
CA ASP A 159 -12.21 77.87 -48.49
C ASP A 159 -12.37 78.28 -47.02
N LEU A 160 -13.00 79.43 -46.76
CA LEU A 160 -13.28 79.90 -45.39
C LEU A 160 -14.33 79.04 -44.69
N ASP A 161 -15.39 78.62 -45.41
CA ASP A 161 -16.39 77.67 -44.89
C ASP A 161 -15.75 76.32 -44.51
N ARG A 162 -14.71 75.87 -45.24
CA ARG A 162 -13.94 74.67 -44.88
C ARG A 162 -13.20 74.82 -43.55
N VAL A 163 -12.71 76.00 -43.20
CA VAL A 163 -12.18 76.27 -41.85
C VAL A 163 -13.31 76.33 -40.82
N ALA A 164 -14.43 77.00 -41.14
CA ALA A 164 -15.55 77.21 -40.22
C ALA A 164 -16.27 75.91 -39.78
N THR A 165 -16.08 74.81 -40.50
CA THR A 165 -16.52 73.47 -40.04
C THR A 165 -15.74 72.90 -38.85
N HIS A 166 -14.63 73.52 -38.45
CA HIS A 166 -13.73 73.10 -37.36
C HIS A 166 -13.75 74.12 -36.20
N PRO A 167 -14.81 74.18 -35.38
CA PRO A 167 -15.07 75.28 -34.44
C PRO A 167 -14.03 75.43 -33.32
N GLY A 168 -13.19 74.42 -33.07
CA GLY A 168 -12.05 74.52 -32.14
C GLY A 168 -10.88 75.39 -32.66
N LEU A 169 -10.89 75.77 -33.94
CA LEU A 169 -9.97 76.76 -34.51
C LEU A 169 -10.41 78.22 -34.25
N GLY A 170 -11.60 78.42 -33.67
CA GLY A 170 -12.16 79.72 -33.34
C GLY A 170 -12.89 80.41 -34.49
N ASP A 171 -13.17 81.71 -34.31
CA ASP A 171 -13.93 82.51 -35.29
C ASP A 171 -13.12 82.71 -36.58
N VAL A 172 -13.77 82.50 -37.73
CA VAL A 172 -13.13 82.57 -39.06
C VAL A 172 -13.36 83.95 -39.68
N HIS A 173 -12.27 84.59 -40.09
CA HIS A 173 -12.27 85.93 -40.67
C HIS A 173 -11.65 85.95 -42.08
N VAL A 174 -12.12 86.86 -42.94
CA VAL A 174 -11.44 87.21 -44.20
C VAL A 174 -10.17 87.99 -43.86
N ILE A 175 -9.04 87.69 -44.48
CA ILE A 175 -7.75 88.28 -44.10
C ILE A 175 -7.73 89.83 -44.17
N ASP A 176 -8.42 90.43 -45.15
CA ASP A 176 -8.61 91.88 -45.23
C ASP A 176 -9.35 92.49 -44.03
N SER A 177 -10.24 91.73 -43.39
CA SER A 177 -10.93 92.18 -42.17
C SER A 177 -10.07 91.99 -40.91
N VAL A 178 -9.11 91.08 -40.94
CA VAL A 178 -8.07 90.97 -39.89
C VAL A 178 -7.13 92.18 -39.96
N LEU A 179 -6.71 92.59 -41.16
CA LEU A 179 -5.90 93.79 -41.41
C LEU A 179 -6.59 95.11 -41.02
N ALA A 180 -7.92 95.12 -40.92
CA ALA A 180 -8.72 96.29 -40.54
C ALA A 180 -9.12 96.31 -39.05
N SER A 181 -8.74 95.30 -38.28
CA SER A 181 -9.07 95.19 -36.85
C SER A 181 -8.22 96.14 -36.00
N THR A 182 -8.75 96.51 -34.83
CA THR A 182 -7.97 97.16 -33.75
C THR A 182 -7.54 96.18 -32.65
N ASP A 183 -7.91 94.89 -32.78
CA ASP A 183 -7.48 93.83 -31.87
C ASP A 183 -6.00 93.51 -32.10
N SER A 184 -5.15 93.72 -31.10
CA SER A 184 -3.74 93.32 -31.16
C SER A 184 -3.60 91.82 -30.84
N PHE A 185 -3.47 91.00 -31.88
CA PHE A 185 -3.14 89.58 -31.72
C PHE A 185 -1.86 89.41 -30.89
N THR A 186 -1.90 88.51 -29.91
CA THR A 186 -0.76 88.20 -29.04
C THR A 186 0.30 87.37 -29.76
N ALA A 187 -0.13 86.53 -30.73
CA ALA A 187 0.75 85.74 -31.58
C ALA A 187 0.07 85.28 -32.88
N VAL A 188 0.87 84.79 -33.83
CA VAL A 188 0.42 84.11 -35.05
C VAL A 188 1.07 82.73 -35.16
N LEU A 189 0.25 81.74 -35.56
CA LEU A 189 0.67 80.40 -35.97
C LEU A 189 0.25 80.21 -37.42
N SER A 190 1.17 79.92 -38.33
CA SER A 190 0.86 79.75 -39.75
C SER A 190 1.15 78.34 -40.27
N PHE A 191 0.44 77.94 -41.32
CA PHE A 191 0.50 76.61 -41.92
C PHE A 191 0.58 76.71 -43.45
N ALA A 192 1.81 76.81 -43.96
CA ALA A 192 2.11 76.91 -45.38
C ALA A 192 2.13 75.53 -46.06
N THR A 193 1.69 75.48 -47.32
CA THR A 193 1.70 74.27 -48.18
C THR A 193 2.63 74.37 -49.37
N ASP A 194 3.16 75.56 -49.66
CA ASP A 194 3.92 75.88 -50.85
C ASP A 194 4.59 77.26 -50.73
N ALA A 195 5.43 77.58 -51.72
CA ALA A 195 6.12 78.87 -51.80
C ALA A 195 5.15 80.07 -51.80
N THR A 196 3.99 79.97 -52.45
CA THR A 196 3.05 81.09 -52.54
C THR A 196 2.46 81.40 -51.18
N SER A 197 1.91 80.39 -50.50
CA SER A 197 1.34 80.54 -49.17
C SER A 197 2.37 81.00 -48.13
N TYR A 198 3.59 80.48 -48.14
CA TYR A 198 4.66 80.95 -47.24
C TYR A 198 5.04 82.43 -47.49
N ASN A 199 5.14 82.87 -48.74
CA ASN A 199 5.46 84.27 -49.05
C ASN A 199 4.30 85.23 -48.69
N GLU A 200 3.04 84.82 -48.85
CA GLU A 200 1.86 85.61 -48.41
C GLU A 200 1.79 85.72 -46.87
N ILE A 201 2.07 84.63 -46.16
CA ILE A 201 2.24 84.59 -44.69
C ILE A 201 3.32 85.57 -44.24
N VAL A 202 4.53 85.49 -44.79
CA VAL A 202 5.65 86.38 -44.44
C VAL A 202 5.37 87.83 -44.84
N SER A 203 4.63 88.06 -45.93
CA SER A 203 4.15 89.40 -46.32
C SER A 203 3.21 89.99 -45.25
N PHE A 204 2.21 89.21 -44.81
CA PHE A 204 1.28 89.60 -43.75
C PHE A 204 2.00 89.93 -42.43
N GLU A 205 2.97 89.11 -42.01
CA GLU A 205 3.75 89.32 -40.80
C GLU A 205 4.54 90.65 -40.82
N ASN A 206 5.23 90.91 -41.93
CA ASN A 206 6.04 92.11 -42.12
C ASN A 206 5.17 93.39 -42.18
N VAL A 207 4.00 93.34 -42.81
CA VAL A 207 3.06 94.47 -42.89
C VAL A 207 2.52 94.84 -41.51
N ASN A 208 2.22 93.84 -40.66
CA ASN A 208 1.59 94.04 -39.35
C ASN A 208 2.60 94.16 -38.17
N GLN A 209 3.91 94.07 -38.43
CA GLN A 209 4.98 94.18 -37.42
C GLN A 209 4.84 93.17 -36.27
N LEU A 210 4.43 91.95 -36.59
CA LEU A 210 4.10 90.92 -35.60
C LEU A 210 5.37 90.31 -35.02
N GLY A 211 5.65 90.58 -33.74
CA GLY A 211 6.87 90.10 -33.05
C GLY A 211 6.82 88.64 -32.57
N ASN A 212 5.63 88.04 -32.56
CA ASN A 212 5.35 86.72 -31.98
C ASN A 212 4.75 85.80 -33.05
N VAL A 213 5.61 85.07 -33.76
CA VAL A 213 5.24 84.29 -34.96
C VAL A 213 5.89 82.90 -34.89
N VAL A 214 5.15 81.86 -35.27
CA VAL A 214 5.67 80.51 -35.53
C VAL A 214 5.05 79.96 -36.81
N ASN A 215 5.90 79.59 -37.78
CA ASN A 215 5.48 79.22 -39.13
C ASN A 215 5.78 77.75 -39.43
N PHE A 216 4.74 76.95 -39.67
CA PHE A 216 4.84 75.54 -40.03
C PHE A 216 4.76 75.36 -41.56
N GLN A 217 5.67 74.57 -42.11
CA GLN A 217 5.66 74.10 -43.49
C GLN A 217 5.18 72.64 -43.51
N LEU A 218 4.09 72.35 -44.22
CA LEU A 218 3.53 71.00 -44.35
C LEU A 218 4.28 70.18 -45.42
N SER A 219 4.41 68.88 -45.17
CA SER A 219 5.19 67.94 -45.99
C SER A 219 4.86 67.96 -47.49
N GLY A 220 5.87 67.72 -48.32
CA GLY A 220 5.75 67.63 -49.79
C GLY A 220 5.96 68.95 -50.53
N SER A 221 6.35 70.02 -49.84
CA SER A 221 6.56 71.35 -50.40
C SER A 221 8.06 71.70 -50.51
N SER A 222 8.55 71.99 -51.72
CA SER A 222 9.98 72.14 -52.00
C SER A 222 10.52 73.56 -51.76
N GLU A 223 11.73 73.66 -51.21
CA GLU A 223 12.64 74.83 -51.34
C GLU A 223 12.17 76.18 -50.72
N ASN A 224 11.61 76.19 -49.48
CA ASN A 224 11.20 77.45 -48.82
C ASN A 224 11.72 77.71 -47.39
N CYS A 225 11.91 76.71 -46.51
CA CYS A 225 12.59 76.91 -45.21
C CYS A 225 14.12 77.23 -45.31
N GLU A 226 14.66 77.73 -46.42
CA GLU A 226 16.10 78.08 -46.53
C GLU A 226 16.50 79.36 -45.75
N GLY A 227 15.55 80.02 -45.07
CA GLY A 227 15.76 81.26 -44.31
C GLY A 227 16.53 81.12 -42.97
N GLY A 228 16.82 79.89 -42.52
CA GLY A 228 17.43 79.62 -41.22
C GLY A 228 16.41 79.29 -40.12
N PRO A 229 16.88 78.94 -38.90
CA PRO A 229 16.04 78.31 -37.88
C PRO A 229 15.02 79.24 -37.21
N ASP A 230 15.12 80.56 -37.41
CA ASP A 230 14.27 81.55 -36.74
C ASP A 230 12.95 81.86 -37.49
N SER A 231 12.66 81.20 -38.65
CA SER A 231 11.53 81.59 -39.52
C SER A 231 10.62 80.48 -40.05
N CYS A 232 10.91 79.19 -39.82
CA CYS A 232 10.23 78.08 -40.51
C CYS A 232 10.44 76.72 -39.82
N ILE A 233 9.37 75.93 -39.62
CA ILE A 233 9.37 74.60 -39.00
C ILE A 233 8.73 73.58 -39.96
N GLU A 234 9.47 72.56 -40.40
CA GLU A 234 8.90 71.48 -41.25
C GLU A 234 8.15 70.44 -40.41
N LEU A 235 6.90 70.12 -40.79
CA LEU A 235 6.14 68.99 -40.26
C LEU A 235 6.13 67.85 -41.29
N LYS A 236 6.71 66.70 -40.94
CA LYS A 236 6.79 65.54 -41.86
C LYS A 236 5.47 64.76 -41.92
N GLN A 237 4.68 64.80 -40.85
CA GLN A 237 3.31 64.31 -40.77
C GLN A 237 2.44 65.33 -40.02
N ASP A 238 1.13 65.39 -40.30
CA ASP A 238 0.22 66.35 -39.67
C ASP A 238 0.18 66.21 -38.13
N ASP A 239 0.30 64.98 -37.61
CA ASP A 239 0.36 64.68 -36.16
C ASP A 239 1.67 65.13 -35.48
N ASP A 240 2.71 65.51 -36.23
CA ASP A 240 3.96 66.01 -35.65
C ASP A 240 3.76 67.33 -34.89
N ILE A 241 2.69 68.09 -35.20
CA ILE A 241 2.33 69.33 -34.49
C ILE A 241 2.20 69.14 -32.97
N PHE A 242 1.83 67.94 -32.51
CA PHE A 242 1.71 67.62 -31.07
C PHE A 242 3.06 67.53 -30.34
N MET A 243 4.19 67.59 -31.05
CA MET A 243 5.51 67.78 -30.45
C MET A 243 5.81 69.26 -30.11
N TYR A 244 5.00 70.20 -30.58
CA TYR A 244 5.21 71.64 -30.45
C TYR A 244 4.18 72.26 -29.50
N ASN A 245 4.68 72.97 -28.49
CA ASN A 245 3.90 73.88 -27.65
C ASN A 245 4.59 75.27 -27.65
N PRO A 246 3.98 76.31 -28.25
CA PRO A 246 4.54 77.66 -28.30
C PRO A 246 4.25 78.47 -27.03
N PHE A 247 3.43 77.97 -26.11
CA PHE A 247 3.03 78.66 -24.88
C PHE A 247 3.98 78.29 -23.73
N THR A 248 4.55 79.30 -23.08
CA THR A 248 5.37 79.13 -21.87
C THR A 248 4.65 79.69 -20.65
N VAL A 249 4.49 78.89 -19.60
CA VAL A 249 3.91 79.33 -18.34
C VAL A 249 5.04 79.71 -17.39
N THR A 250 5.46 80.98 -17.46
CA THR A 250 6.44 81.60 -16.55
C THR A 250 5.83 81.91 -15.18
N GLN A 251 5.31 80.90 -14.48
CA GLN A 251 5.23 80.97 -13.03
C GLN A 251 6.67 81.06 -12.49
N SER A 252 6.97 82.12 -11.74
CA SER A 252 8.29 82.36 -11.13
C SER A 252 8.47 81.47 -9.88
N LEU A 253 8.61 80.17 -10.15
CA LEU A 253 8.82 79.10 -9.19
C LEU A 253 10.32 79.00 -8.88
N ASP A 254 10.77 79.77 -7.88
CA ASP A 254 12.19 79.88 -7.53
C ASP A 254 12.58 78.87 -6.44
N CYS A 255 13.81 78.35 -6.56
CA CYS A 255 14.40 77.35 -5.70
C CYS A 255 15.32 77.98 -4.66
N ALA A 256 14.80 78.96 -3.91
CA ALA A 256 15.55 79.79 -2.97
C ALA A 256 16.41 79.01 -1.95
N ASP A 257 15.96 77.83 -1.51
CA ASP A 257 16.67 76.94 -0.57
C ASP A 257 17.61 75.92 -1.25
N LEU A 258 17.86 76.02 -2.56
CA LEU A 258 18.70 75.12 -3.35
C LEU A 258 19.53 75.88 -4.42
N GLU A 259 20.80 76.15 -4.11
CA GLU A 259 21.74 76.87 -4.98
C GLU A 259 22.01 76.11 -6.30
N ASN A 260 21.65 76.70 -7.43
CA ASN A 260 21.64 76.08 -8.78
C ASN A 260 20.61 74.94 -8.94
N GLY A 261 19.55 74.93 -8.13
CA GLY A 261 18.37 74.09 -8.32
C GLY A 261 17.50 74.54 -9.50
N VAL A 262 16.58 73.65 -9.90
CA VAL A 262 15.55 73.91 -10.91
C VAL A 262 14.19 73.39 -10.45
N PRO A 263 13.08 74.08 -10.76
CA PRO A 263 11.73 73.59 -10.47
C PRO A 263 11.39 72.39 -11.36
N VAL A 264 10.72 71.40 -10.77
CA VAL A 264 10.31 70.12 -11.38
C VAL A 264 8.87 69.84 -10.98
N THR A 265 8.00 69.63 -11.97
CA THR A 265 6.59 69.31 -11.75
C THR A 265 6.38 67.81 -11.62
N LEU A 266 5.82 67.36 -10.50
CA LEU A 266 5.33 65.99 -10.31
C LEU A 266 3.79 65.98 -10.37
N VAL A 267 3.21 64.85 -10.80
CA VAL A 267 1.76 64.60 -10.72
C VAL A 267 1.55 63.61 -9.58
N GLY A 268 0.74 63.96 -8.58
CA GLY A 268 0.39 63.08 -7.48
C GLY A 268 -0.64 62.00 -7.87
N ASP A 269 -0.86 61.03 -6.99
CA ASP A 269 -1.82 59.93 -7.17
C ASP A 269 -3.28 60.39 -7.40
N ASP A 270 -3.60 61.63 -7.05
CA ASP A 270 -4.90 62.28 -7.26
C ASP A 270 -5.02 63.05 -8.59
N GLY A 271 -3.95 63.07 -9.39
CA GLY A 271 -3.84 63.81 -10.65
C GLY A 271 -3.41 65.28 -10.49
N THR A 272 -3.16 65.77 -9.27
CA THR A 272 -2.76 67.17 -9.05
C THR A 272 -1.28 67.39 -9.37
N ARG A 273 -0.95 68.53 -9.99
CA ARG A 273 0.43 68.93 -10.31
C ARG A 273 1.04 69.72 -9.15
N GLN A 274 2.21 69.29 -8.67
CA GLN A 274 2.94 69.90 -7.56
C GLN A 274 4.38 70.22 -7.98
N CYS A 275 4.96 71.31 -7.46
CA CYS A 275 6.30 71.78 -7.84
C CYS A 275 7.33 71.55 -6.74
N TYR A 276 8.43 70.90 -7.10
CA TYR A 276 9.56 70.59 -6.24
C TYR A 276 10.89 71.06 -6.87
N CYS A 277 11.88 71.37 -6.04
CA CYS A 277 13.18 71.86 -6.48
C CYS A 277 14.22 70.73 -6.49
N GLY A 278 14.63 70.34 -7.69
CA GLY A 278 15.65 69.32 -7.96
C GLY A 278 16.96 69.92 -8.49
N CYS A 279 17.93 69.06 -8.81
CA CYS A 279 19.16 69.47 -9.48
C CYS A 279 19.11 69.17 -10.99
N PRO A 280 19.69 70.04 -11.84
CA PRO A 280 19.70 69.83 -13.28
C PRO A 280 20.52 68.60 -13.69
N ALA A 281 20.21 68.03 -14.86
CA ALA A 281 20.82 66.79 -15.33
C ALA A 281 22.36 66.83 -15.33
N GLY A 282 22.99 65.83 -14.70
CA GLY A 282 24.43 65.79 -14.49
C GLY A 282 24.94 66.60 -13.28
N PHE A 283 24.05 67.03 -12.37
CA PHE A 283 24.39 67.64 -11.09
C PHE A 283 23.65 66.92 -9.94
N GLU A 284 24.31 66.75 -8.79
CA GLU A 284 23.75 66.15 -7.58
C GLU A 284 23.56 67.18 -6.46
N MET A 285 22.54 67.00 -5.63
CA MET A 285 22.27 67.84 -4.46
C MET A 285 23.27 67.51 -3.34
N GLN A 286 24.14 68.46 -2.99
CA GLN A 286 25.13 68.33 -1.91
C GLN A 286 24.93 69.41 -0.86
N THR A 287 25.02 69.04 0.42
CA THR A 287 24.88 69.98 1.54
C THR A 287 26.17 70.80 1.71
N LYS A 288 26.06 72.12 1.52
CA LYS A 288 27.19 73.05 1.43
C LYS A 288 27.27 73.94 2.67
N GLY A 289 27.23 73.32 3.86
CA GLY A 289 27.17 74.01 5.15
C GLY A 289 25.78 73.88 5.77
N ARG A 290 24.97 74.95 5.72
CA ARG A 290 23.54 74.88 6.07
C ARG A 290 22.64 74.77 4.83
N ASP A 291 23.15 75.21 3.69
CA ASP A 291 22.40 75.41 2.47
C ASP A 291 22.61 74.21 1.53
N LYS A 292 21.65 73.93 0.64
CA LYS A 292 21.76 72.86 -0.36
C LYS A 292 22.25 73.45 -1.67
N ALA A 293 23.10 72.73 -2.41
CA ALA A 293 23.64 73.19 -3.69
C ALA A 293 23.79 72.05 -4.71
N CYS A 294 23.54 72.34 -5.99
CA CYS A 294 23.68 71.36 -7.07
C CYS A 294 25.12 71.37 -7.64
N VAL A 295 25.79 70.22 -7.61
CA VAL A 295 27.22 70.07 -7.94
C VAL A 295 27.43 69.07 -9.08
N LYS A 296 28.22 69.45 -10.09
CA LYS A 296 28.37 68.69 -11.35
C LYS A 296 29.07 67.33 -11.14
N VAL A 297 28.47 66.28 -11.69
CA VAL A 297 28.94 64.90 -11.66
C VAL A 297 29.70 64.54 -12.95
N ASN A 298 30.84 63.85 -12.83
CA ASN A 298 31.65 63.43 -13.97
C ASN A 298 31.17 62.10 -14.58
N ASN A 299 30.14 62.21 -15.44
CA ASN A 299 29.84 61.33 -16.59
C ASN A 299 29.97 59.80 -16.38
N SER A 300 29.00 59.19 -15.69
CA SER A 300 28.65 57.76 -15.86
C SER A 300 27.25 57.45 -15.33
N ALA A 301 26.63 56.37 -15.84
CA ALA A 301 25.39 55.74 -15.37
C ALA A 301 24.03 56.42 -15.73
N SER A 302 23.51 56.01 -16.90
CA SER A 302 22.14 55.53 -17.13
C SER A 302 20.94 56.31 -16.55
N ILE A 303 20.30 57.13 -17.40
CA ILE A 303 19.01 57.81 -17.11
C ILE A 303 17.77 56.93 -17.40
N CYS A 304 17.98 55.67 -17.82
CA CYS A 304 16.94 54.72 -18.21
C CYS A 304 16.47 53.89 -16.99
N VAL A 305 15.16 53.90 -16.68
CA VAL A 305 14.63 53.21 -15.47
C VAL A 305 14.88 51.70 -15.49
N TRP A 306 14.80 51.04 -16.65
CA TRP A 306 15.10 49.62 -16.77
C TRP A 306 16.56 49.25 -16.49
N SER A 307 17.48 50.21 -16.61
CA SER A 307 18.91 50.02 -16.37
C SER A 307 19.37 50.38 -14.95
N LYS A 308 18.48 50.93 -14.09
CA LYS A 308 18.78 51.24 -12.68
C LYS A 308 18.95 49.98 -11.82
N VAL A 309 18.43 48.84 -12.24
CA VAL A 309 18.43 47.57 -11.50
C VAL A 309 19.13 46.47 -12.31
N SER A 310 19.71 45.47 -11.66
CA SER A 310 20.44 44.38 -12.32
C SER A 310 19.54 43.34 -13.05
N GLY A 311 18.30 43.71 -13.35
CA GLY A 311 17.26 42.88 -13.97
C GLY A 311 16.02 42.69 -13.08
N TYR A 312 14.86 42.58 -13.74
CA TYR A 312 13.56 42.26 -13.14
C TYR A 312 13.31 40.75 -13.18
N LYS A 313 12.62 40.21 -12.17
CA LYS A 313 12.36 38.77 -12.03
C LYS A 313 10.89 38.47 -11.76
N HIS A 314 10.25 37.79 -12.72
CA HIS A 314 8.95 37.15 -12.52
C HIS A 314 9.14 35.67 -12.14
N GLN A 315 8.29 35.15 -11.25
CA GLN A 315 8.36 33.76 -10.77
C GLN A 315 6.97 33.12 -10.85
N VAL A 316 6.82 32.10 -11.70
CA VAL A 316 5.56 31.41 -11.93
C VAL A 316 5.45 30.24 -10.98
N ASN A 317 4.62 30.38 -9.95
CA ASN A 317 4.44 29.40 -8.86
C ASN A 317 3.11 28.63 -8.98
N SER A 318 2.42 28.74 -10.12
CA SER A 318 1.05 28.24 -10.35
C SER A 318 0.93 27.68 -11.77
N PRO A 319 0.14 26.63 -12.00
CA PRO A 319 0.07 25.98 -13.30
C PRO A 319 -0.65 26.87 -14.34
N SER A 320 0.06 27.21 -15.41
CA SER A 320 -0.49 27.89 -16.59
C SER A 320 -0.84 26.86 -17.66
N SER A 321 -2.08 26.83 -18.15
CA SER A 321 -2.51 25.92 -19.22
C SER A 321 -2.01 26.32 -20.61
N VAL A 322 -1.66 27.60 -20.78
CA VAL A 322 -1.05 28.17 -21.99
C VAL A 322 -0.02 29.22 -21.57
N CYS A 323 1.12 29.27 -22.27
CA CYS A 323 2.18 30.24 -22.03
C CYS A 323 1.83 31.60 -22.66
N SER A 324 1.14 32.42 -21.90
CA SER A 324 0.96 33.85 -22.19
C SER A 324 1.34 34.64 -20.94
N PHE A 325 2.46 35.33 -21.02
CA PHE A 325 2.94 36.22 -19.99
C PHE A 325 2.93 37.65 -20.56
N ASP A 326 2.06 38.49 -20.02
CA ASP A 326 1.66 39.77 -20.59
C ASP A 326 1.27 40.78 -19.48
N HIS A 327 1.03 42.04 -19.84
CA HIS A 327 0.76 43.14 -18.89
C HIS A 327 1.84 43.31 -17.80
N VAL A 328 3.11 43.39 -18.22
CA VAL A 328 4.26 43.43 -17.31
C VAL A 328 4.32 44.69 -16.43
N VAL A 329 3.64 45.78 -16.82
CA VAL A 329 3.50 46.98 -16.00
C VAL A 329 2.41 46.75 -14.95
N ASP A 330 1.19 46.43 -15.38
CA ASP A 330 0.02 46.39 -14.49
C ASP A 330 0.03 45.20 -13.52
N LYS A 331 0.44 44.01 -14.01
CA LYS A 331 0.41 42.77 -13.24
C LYS A 331 1.69 42.55 -12.45
N TRP A 332 2.82 43.06 -12.94
CA TRP A 332 4.14 42.78 -12.38
C TRP A 332 4.94 44.03 -12.03
N GLY A 333 4.39 45.24 -12.08
CA GLY A 333 5.04 46.46 -11.58
C GLY A 333 6.39 46.80 -12.22
N ILE A 334 6.66 46.37 -13.45
CA ILE A 334 7.87 46.81 -14.18
C ILE A 334 7.69 48.29 -14.56
N PRO A 335 8.58 49.19 -14.12
CA PRO A 335 8.40 50.63 -14.34
C PRO A 335 8.50 51.02 -15.81
N LEU A 336 7.87 52.14 -16.16
CA LEU A 336 7.80 52.67 -17.51
C LEU A 336 8.98 53.62 -17.80
N PRO A 337 9.80 53.36 -18.84
CA PRO A 337 10.74 54.36 -19.34
C PRO A 337 9.97 55.58 -19.87
N LEU A 338 10.38 56.78 -19.47
CA LEU A 338 9.78 58.03 -19.94
C LEU A 338 10.71 58.71 -20.94
N PRO A 339 10.60 58.46 -22.26
CA PRO A 339 11.43 59.12 -23.25
C PRO A 339 11.11 60.62 -23.34
N THR A 340 12.14 61.43 -23.55
CA THR A 340 12.07 62.89 -23.69
C THR A 340 12.81 63.35 -24.93
N SER A 341 12.11 64.04 -25.83
CA SER A 341 12.70 64.63 -27.05
C SER A 341 13.56 65.86 -26.72
N GLY A 342 14.64 66.07 -27.48
CA GLY A 342 15.54 67.23 -27.33
C GLY A 342 15.25 68.40 -28.29
N TYR A 343 14.13 68.33 -29.03
CA TYR A 343 13.78 69.19 -30.16
C TYR A 343 13.35 70.61 -29.72
N GLY A 344 14.33 71.42 -29.31
CA GLY A 344 14.15 72.79 -28.80
C GLY A 344 15.40 73.32 -28.09
N SER A 345 16.41 72.49 -27.83
CA SER A 345 17.69 72.98 -27.30
C SER A 345 18.42 73.89 -28.30
N ASN A 346 19.01 74.99 -27.81
CA ASN A 346 19.64 76.07 -28.59
C ASN A 346 20.94 75.69 -29.38
N LYS A 347 21.11 74.43 -29.77
CA LYS A 347 22.08 73.96 -30.78
C LYS A 347 21.52 72.80 -31.58
N LEU A 348 20.88 73.12 -32.71
CA LEU A 348 20.67 72.18 -33.81
C LEU A 348 22.04 71.70 -34.30
N LEU A 349 22.36 70.42 -34.07
CA LEU A 349 23.56 69.80 -34.60
C LEU A 349 23.29 69.34 -36.03
N LEU A 350 24.11 69.82 -36.97
CA LEU A 350 24.10 69.41 -38.36
C LEU A 350 24.59 67.96 -38.50
N LEU A 351 23.69 67.00 -38.26
CA LEU A 351 23.82 65.63 -38.74
C LEU A 351 23.28 65.58 -40.18
N SER A 352 24.10 65.08 -41.10
CA SER A 352 23.90 65.11 -42.54
C SER A 352 22.74 64.24 -43.06
N ASP A 353 22.10 63.50 -42.17
CA ASP A 353 21.16 62.43 -42.49
C ASP A 353 19.83 62.70 -41.78
N ALA A 354 18.96 63.52 -42.39
CA ALA A 354 17.60 63.82 -41.92
C ALA A 354 16.63 62.62 -42.06
N SER A 355 17.15 61.41 -41.87
CA SER A 355 16.57 60.11 -42.22
C SER A 355 15.86 59.41 -41.07
N LEU A 356 15.85 59.99 -39.87
CA LEU A 356 15.09 59.47 -38.74
C LEU A 356 13.63 59.98 -38.78
N ASP A 357 12.73 59.05 -38.49
CA ASP A 357 11.28 59.18 -38.47
C ASP A 357 10.84 59.18 -37.00
N PRO A 358 10.12 60.21 -36.50
CA PRO A 358 9.97 60.49 -35.08
C PRO A 358 9.03 59.49 -34.40
N ARG A 359 9.58 58.57 -33.60
CA ARG A 359 8.82 57.46 -33.01
C ARG A 359 9.45 56.93 -31.72
N VAL A 360 8.60 56.32 -30.90
CA VAL A 360 9.01 55.45 -29.80
C VAL A 360 8.79 54.01 -30.24
N ARG A 361 9.85 53.21 -30.26
CA ARG A 361 9.83 51.79 -30.61
C ARG A 361 10.10 50.97 -29.36
N VAL A 362 9.20 50.04 -29.08
CA VAL A 362 9.32 49.06 -27.98
C VAL A 362 9.66 47.71 -28.58
N ALA A 363 10.68 47.04 -28.04
CA ALA A 363 11.12 45.74 -28.47
C ALA A 363 11.44 44.82 -27.29
N ALA A 364 11.25 43.52 -27.49
CA ALA A 364 11.65 42.48 -26.56
C ALA A 364 12.32 41.33 -27.30
N ILE A 365 13.45 40.86 -26.79
CA ILE A 365 14.34 39.90 -27.46
C ILE A 365 14.73 38.80 -26.46
N LYS A 366 14.47 37.53 -26.81
CA LYS A 366 14.88 36.38 -25.99
C LYS A 366 16.37 36.10 -26.20
N ILE A 367 17.16 36.18 -25.14
CA ILE A 367 18.60 35.89 -25.16
C ILE A 367 18.77 34.37 -25.09
N GLN A 368 19.42 33.78 -26.10
CA GLN A 368 19.66 32.33 -26.19
C GLN A 368 21.07 31.95 -25.72
N ASN A 369 21.34 32.12 -24.42
CA ASN A 369 22.60 31.67 -23.82
C ASN A 369 22.66 30.12 -23.68
N PRO A 370 23.86 29.52 -23.64
CA PRO A 370 24.02 28.11 -23.33
C PRO A 370 23.59 27.78 -21.90
N GLU A 371 22.80 26.70 -21.75
CA GLU A 371 22.33 26.20 -20.45
C GLU A 371 23.15 24.97 -20.02
N TYR A 372 23.77 25.03 -18.84
CA TYR A 372 24.62 23.95 -18.32
C TYR A 372 23.98 23.23 -17.14
N TYR A 373 24.20 21.91 -17.02
CA TYR A 373 23.71 21.15 -15.88
C TYR A 373 24.33 21.64 -14.57
N ALA A 374 23.50 22.09 -13.63
CA ALA A 374 23.94 22.70 -12.38
C ALA A 374 24.82 21.77 -11.52
N GLY A 375 24.66 20.44 -11.64
CA GLY A 375 25.50 19.46 -10.96
C GLY A 375 26.97 19.46 -11.38
N PHE A 376 27.30 19.97 -12.58
CA PHE A 376 28.70 20.16 -13.01
C PHE A 376 29.29 21.49 -12.49
N LEU A 377 28.44 22.50 -12.23
CA LEU A 377 28.84 23.84 -11.80
C LEU A 377 28.97 23.97 -10.27
N SER A 378 28.06 23.34 -9.53
CA SER A 378 28.01 23.41 -8.06
C SER A 378 29.31 23.00 -7.34
N PRO A 379 30.10 22.00 -7.81
CA PRO A 379 31.40 21.67 -7.23
C PRO A 379 32.49 22.75 -7.44
N ILE A 380 32.32 23.63 -8.43
CA ILE A 380 33.30 24.68 -8.81
C ILE A 380 32.94 26.02 -8.14
N LEU A 381 31.65 26.32 -8.06
CA LEU A 381 31.12 27.61 -7.63
C LEU A 381 30.55 27.59 -6.20
N GLY A 382 30.32 26.41 -5.64
CA GLY A 382 29.72 26.23 -4.32
C GLY A 382 28.19 26.37 -4.34
N SER A 383 27.57 26.06 -3.20
CA SER A 383 26.12 26.12 -3.00
C SER A 383 25.57 27.53 -2.71
N ASP A 384 26.44 28.53 -2.52
CA ASP A 384 26.02 29.92 -2.31
C ASP A 384 25.78 30.62 -3.65
N THR A 385 24.53 30.54 -4.12
CA THR A 385 24.06 31.08 -5.39
C THR A 385 24.22 32.59 -5.52
N SER A 386 24.45 33.33 -4.42
CA SER A 386 24.75 34.77 -4.43
C SER A 386 26.10 35.12 -5.05
N SER A 387 27.02 34.15 -5.10
CA SER A 387 28.39 34.34 -5.60
C SER A 387 28.49 34.31 -7.14
N TRP A 388 27.36 34.16 -7.84
CA TRP A 388 27.25 33.97 -9.30
C TRP A 388 26.62 35.19 -10.00
N PRO A 389 27.44 36.17 -10.38
CA PRO A 389 27.35 36.74 -11.73
C PRO A 389 28.75 36.72 -12.36
N LEU A 390 29.22 35.52 -12.67
CA LEU A 390 30.48 35.27 -13.36
C LEU A 390 30.21 35.03 -14.83
N LYS A 391 31.17 35.38 -15.69
CA LYS A 391 31.17 34.88 -17.06
C LYS A 391 31.62 33.43 -17.07
N PHE A 392 31.24 32.66 -18.10
CA PHE A 392 31.69 31.28 -18.25
C PHE A 392 33.22 31.19 -18.35
N SER A 393 33.88 32.23 -18.87
CA SER A 393 35.34 32.41 -18.81
C SER A 393 35.93 32.29 -17.40
N ASP A 394 35.20 32.77 -16.40
CA ASP A 394 35.67 32.87 -15.02
C ASP A 394 35.40 31.55 -14.28
N VAL A 395 34.36 30.81 -14.68
CA VAL A 395 34.13 29.41 -14.29
C VAL A 395 35.28 28.54 -14.81
N VAL A 396 35.67 28.71 -16.08
CA VAL A 396 36.84 28.04 -16.68
C VAL A 396 38.14 28.45 -16.00
N ALA A 397 38.30 29.73 -15.62
CA ALA A 397 39.47 30.20 -14.88
C ALA A 397 39.57 29.62 -13.46
N ARG A 398 38.43 29.32 -12.81
CA ARG A 398 38.38 28.60 -11.52
C ARG A 398 38.64 27.10 -11.68
N ALA A 399 38.15 26.49 -12.76
CA ALA A 399 38.30 25.06 -13.02
C ALA A 399 38.44 24.79 -14.54
N ALA A 400 39.68 24.60 -15.00
CA ALA A 400 39.99 24.46 -16.43
C ALA A 400 39.31 23.27 -17.13
N ASN A 401 38.80 22.28 -16.38
CA ASN A 401 37.97 21.19 -16.92
C ASN A 401 36.56 21.64 -17.33
N ALA A 402 36.05 22.78 -16.86
CA ALA A 402 34.75 23.32 -17.27
C ALA A 402 34.71 23.71 -18.75
N ALA A 403 35.87 23.98 -19.38
CA ALA A 403 35.99 24.17 -20.83
C ALA A 403 35.70 22.90 -21.66
N LYS A 404 35.39 21.78 -21.01
CA LYS A 404 34.95 20.51 -21.61
C LYS A 404 33.54 20.12 -21.18
N PHE A 405 32.78 21.03 -20.57
CA PHE A 405 31.37 20.80 -20.31
C PHE A 405 30.59 21.09 -21.59
N ASP A 406 29.88 20.09 -22.10
CA ASP A 406 28.85 20.29 -23.12
C ASP A 406 27.61 20.91 -22.44
N PRO A 407 27.00 21.96 -23.00
CA PRO A 407 25.75 22.49 -22.48
C PRO A 407 24.59 21.53 -22.76
N MET A 408 23.61 21.49 -21.86
CA MET A 408 22.36 20.74 -22.04
C MET A 408 21.50 21.33 -23.17
N ILE A 409 21.50 22.66 -23.30
CA ILE A 409 20.91 23.39 -24.42
C ILE A 409 22.00 24.32 -24.98
N PRO A 410 22.42 24.15 -26.24
CA PRO A 410 23.44 25.00 -26.84
C PRO A 410 22.91 26.44 -27.02
N GLY A 411 23.80 27.42 -26.92
CA GLY A 411 23.47 28.81 -27.19
C GLY A 411 23.06 29.02 -28.66
N GLY A 412 22.12 29.94 -28.87
CA GLY A 412 21.53 30.28 -30.16
C GLY A 412 21.75 31.75 -30.54
N GLY A 413 20.99 32.21 -31.54
CA GLY A 413 20.88 33.64 -31.84
C GLY A 413 19.77 34.29 -31.02
N ASP A 414 19.91 35.57 -30.69
CA ASP A 414 18.85 36.37 -30.08
C ASP A 414 17.56 36.31 -30.91
N LEU A 415 16.44 35.92 -30.29
CA LEU A 415 15.14 35.76 -30.96
C LEU A 415 14.21 36.96 -30.67
N PRO A 416 13.76 37.72 -31.68
CA PRO A 416 12.74 38.76 -31.49
C PRO A 416 11.43 38.15 -30.97
N VAL A 417 10.87 38.74 -29.91
CA VAL A 417 9.58 38.38 -29.30
C VAL A 417 8.52 39.43 -29.62
N HIS A 418 8.90 40.70 -29.57
CA HIS A 418 8.06 41.85 -29.86
C HIS A 418 8.91 42.94 -30.51
N ASP A 419 8.34 43.66 -31.46
CA ASP A 419 8.90 44.86 -32.11
C ASP A 419 7.73 45.70 -32.62
N ALA A 420 7.50 46.87 -32.01
CA ALA A 420 6.42 47.77 -32.40
C ALA A 420 6.86 49.24 -32.28
N ALA A 421 6.59 50.02 -33.32
CA ALA A 421 6.73 51.47 -33.31
C ALA A 421 5.39 52.17 -33.03
N LYS A 422 5.46 53.29 -32.33
CA LYS A 422 4.34 54.20 -32.02
C LYS A 422 4.77 55.64 -32.29
N THR A 423 3.82 56.49 -32.68
CA THR A 423 4.06 57.94 -32.68
C THR A 423 4.36 58.42 -31.25
N TRP A 424 5.05 59.54 -31.10
CA TRP A 424 5.28 60.13 -29.77
C TRP A 424 3.97 60.42 -29.03
N LYS A 425 2.92 60.84 -29.76
CA LYS A 425 1.56 61.10 -29.25
C LYS A 425 0.87 59.83 -28.75
N ASP A 426 0.86 58.76 -29.54
CA ASP A 426 0.29 57.45 -29.16
C ASP A 426 0.98 56.89 -27.92
N TYR A 427 2.33 56.93 -27.92
CA TYR A 427 3.12 56.42 -26.82
C TYR A 427 2.88 57.23 -25.54
N GLN A 428 2.97 58.56 -25.60
CA GLN A 428 2.78 59.39 -24.41
C GLN A 428 1.37 59.31 -23.83
N SER A 429 0.35 59.03 -24.65
CA SER A 429 -1.04 58.88 -24.21
C SER A 429 -1.34 57.49 -23.64
N ASN A 430 -0.67 56.44 -24.13
CA ASN A 430 -0.97 55.03 -23.82
C ASN A 430 0.29 54.25 -23.37
N ARG A 431 1.10 54.87 -22.48
CA ARG A 431 2.45 54.41 -22.10
C ARG A 431 2.47 52.97 -21.56
N ALA A 432 1.50 52.65 -20.70
CA ALA A 432 1.31 51.32 -20.12
C ALA A 432 0.99 50.29 -21.21
N ASP A 433 -0.07 50.52 -21.99
CA ASP A 433 -0.52 49.62 -23.06
C ASP A 433 0.57 49.32 -24.09
N ALA A 434 1.40 50.30 -24.44
CA ALA A 434 2.53 50.10 -25.34
C ALA A 434 3.51 49.02 -24.83
N VAL A 435 3.84 49.01 -23.54
CA VAL A 435 4.74 48.01 -22.93
C VAL A 435 4.00 46.73 -22.53
N ASN A 436 2.74 46.83 -22.11
CA ASN A 436 1.87 45.69 -21.79
C ASN A 436 1.52 44.83 -23.01
N SER A 437 1.63 45.37 -24.23
CA SER A 437 1.43 44.65 -25.49
C SER A 437 2.52 43.62 -25.82
N ILE A 438 3.59 43.54 -25.01
CA ILE A 438 4.59 42.48 -25.11
C ILE A 438 4.03 41.19 -24.50
N VAL A 439 3.97 40.12 -25.30
CA VAL A 439 3.51 38.78 -24.87
C VAL A 439 4.66 37.79 -24.96
N PHE A 440 5.18 37.33 -23.82
CA PHE A 440 6.19 36.28 -23.76
C PHE A 440 5.52 34.91 -23.72
N LYS A 441 6.08 33.94 -24.46
CA LYS A 441 5.47 32.63 -24.72
C LYS A 441 6.21 31.43 -24.13
N ASP A 442 7.31 31.67 -23.41
CA ASP A 442 8.04 30.64 -22.69
C ASP A 442 8.63 31.21 -21.40
N TYR A 443 9.27 30.34 -20.62
CA TYR A 443 10.31 30.75 -19.67
C TYR A 443 11.59 31.19 -20.40
N GLY A 444 12.33 32.13 -19.80
CA GLY A 444 13.53 32.66 -20.43
C GLY A 444 14.10 33.93 -19.83
N LYS A 445 15.22 34.36 -20.44
CA LYS A 445 15.87 35.66 -20.24
C LYS A 445 15.59 36.55 -21.44
N TYR A 446 15.12 37.77 -21.18
CA TYR A 446 14.67 38.70 -22.19
C TYR A 446 15.37 40.06 -22.01
N ARG A 447 15.90 40.59 -23.11
CA ARG A 447 16.35 41.97 -23.24
C ARG A 447 15.14 42.81 -23.64
N LEU A 448 14.81 43.80 -22.82
CA LEU A 448 13.80 44.82 -23.10
C LEU A 448 14.52 46.03 -23.69
N GLU A 449 14.04 46.58 -24.80
CA GLU A 449 14.63 47.77 -25.42
C GLU A 449 13.52 48.75 -25.79
N MET A 450 13.74 50.02 -25.46
CA MET A 450 12.92 51.11 -25.96
C MET A 450 13.82 52.10 -26.66
N ASP A 451 13.73 52.17 -27.99
CA ASP A 451 14.39 53.19 -28.79
C ASP A 451 13.43 54.39 -28.91
N ALA A 452 13.86 55.57 -28.50
CA ALA A 452 13.20 56.82 -28.83
C ALA A 452 14.01 57.53 -29.93
N TYR A 453 13.32 58.00 -30.97
CA TYR A 453 13.90 58.73 -32.10
C TYR A 453 13.21 60.10 -32.22
N ASP A 454 13.98 61.19 -32.21
CA ASP A 454 13.57 62.46 -32.81
C ASP A 454 14.24 62.64 -34.19
N TYR A 455 13.99 63.76 -34.86
CA TYR A 455 14.49 63.98 -36.24
C TYR A 455 16.03 64.07 -36.35
N TYR A 456 16.74 64.33 -35.25
CA TYR A 456 18.17 64.60 -35.23
C TYR A 456 18.97 63.71 -34.28
N SER A 457 18.31 62.94 -33.42
CA SER A 457 18.95 62.13 -32.39
C SER A 457 18.09 60.95 -31.94
N SER A 458 18.70 60.01 -31.24
CA SER A 458 18.00 58.88 -30.63
C SER A 458 18.64 58.46 -29.31
N ALA A 459 17.86 57.80 -28.46
CA ALA A 459 18.35 57.13 -27.26
C ALA A 459 17.67 55.78 -27.10
N THR A 460 18.41 54.79 -26.57
CA THR A 460 17.86 53.47 -26.23
C THR A 460 17.88 53.27 -24.72
N CYS A 461 16.74 52.93 -24.13
CA CYS A 461 16.63 52.43 -22.77
C CYS A 461 16.61 50.90 -22.80
N THR A 462 17.63 50.26 -22.24
CA THR A 462 17.74 48.79 -22.19
C THR A 462 17.49 48.24 -20.78
N GLY A 463 16.89 47.05 -20.75
CA GLY A 463 16.54 46.30 -19.55
C GLY A 463 16.77 44.82 -19.70
N CYS A 464 16.73 44.11 -18.57
CA CYS A 464 16.69 42.65 -18.55
C CYS A 464 15.54 42.17 -17.68
N LEU A 465 14.81 41.18 -18.17
CA LEU A 465 13.69 40.52 -17.53
C LEU A 465 13.92 39.00 -17.57
N VAL A 466 13.82 38.33 -16.43
CA VAL A 466 13.81 36.86 -16.36
C VAL A 466 12.45 36.37 -15.90
N ILE A 467 11.88 35.44 -16.67
CA ILE A 467 10.64 34.73 -16.33
C ILE A 467 11.04 33.33 -15.91
N LEU A 468 10.95 33.03 -14.61
CA LEU A 468 11.32 31.73 -14.06
C LEU A 468 10.12 30.84 -13.81
N ASP A 469 10.29 29.58 -14.21
CA ASP A 469 9.54 28.45 -13.70
C ASP A 469 9.85 28.21 -12.20
N LYS A 470 8.79 28.10 -11.39
CA LYS A 470 8.78 27.57 -10.03
C LYS A 470 7.63 26.59 -9.74
N PHE A 471 6.92 26.09 -10.75
CA PHE A 471 5.85 25.12 -10.57
C PHE A 471 6.32 23.71 -10.95
N ARG A 472 6.58 22.86 -9.95
CA ARG A 472 7.09 21.49 -10.16
C ARG A 472 5.97 20.50 -10.48
N PRO A 473 6.25 19.37 -11.18
CA PRO A 473 5.23 18.39 -11.54
C PRO A 473 4.57 17.78 -10.31
N ARG A 474 3.25 17.54 -10.38
CA ARG A 474 2.46 17.00 -9.26
C ARG A 474 1.66 15.77 -9.66
N ALA A 475 1.61 14.78 -8.77
CA ALA A 475 0.76 13.63 -8.97
C ALA A 475 -0.72 13.99 -8.77
N ILE A 476 -1.55 13.67 -9.76
CA ILE A 476 -3.03 13.71 -9.64
C ILE A 476 -3.59 12.42 -9.04
N SER A 477 -2.80 11.34 -9.07
CA SER A 477 -3.12 10.02 -8.55
C SER A 477 -2.37 9.76 -7.22
N HIS A 478 -2.92 8.88 -6.39
CA HIS A 478 -2.31 8.55 -5.09
C HIS A 478 -1.24 7.46 -5.24
N CYS A 479 -0.14 7.60 -4.49
CA CYS A 479 0.86 6.55 -4.36
C CYS A 479 0.20 5.29 -3.73
N PRO A 480 0.30 4.10 -4.36
CA PRO A 480 -0.38 2.90 -3.88
C PRO A 480 0.19 2.39 -2.56
N THR A 481 -0.68 1.84 -1.72
CA THR A 481 -0.31 1.21 -0.44
C THR A 481 -0.29 -0.31 -0.55
N SER A 482 0.77 -0.93 -0.03
CA SER A 482 0.93 -2.38 0.08
C SER A 482 -0.17 -3.05 0.90
N PHE A 483 -0.41 -4.34 0.65
CA PHE A 483 -1.37 -5.15 1.39
C PHE A 483 -0.76 -6.45 1.94
N CYS A 484 -1.44 -7.00 2.94
CA CYS A 484 -1.05 -8.19 3.70
C CYS A 484 -2.33 -8.95 4.05
N ASP A 485 -2.30 -10.28 4.10
CA ASP A 485 -3.50 -11.07 4.48
C ASP A 485 -3.75 -11.06 6.00
N PHE A 486 -2.71 -10.83 6.81
CA PHE A 486 -2.76 -10.92 8.27
C PHE A 486 -2.15 -9.70 8.98
N GLY A 487 -2.96 -8.65 9.14
CA GLY A 487 -2.68 -7.53 10.07
C GLY A 487 -1.70 -6.47 9.56
N ALA A 488 -1.75 -5.31 10.22
CA ALA A 488 -1.26 -4.03 9.67
C ALA A 488 0.24 -3.73 9.91
N ASN A 489 1.14 -4.72 9.84
CA ASN A 489 2.56 -4.52 10.20
C ASN A 489 3.61 -5.34 9.42
N CYS A 490 3.26 -6.09 8.37
CA CYS A 490 4.25 -6.84 7.57
C CYS A 490 3.79 -6.99 6.10
N CYS A 491 4.41 -6.24 5.19
CA CYS A 491 4.04 -6.09 3.77
C CYS A 491 4.22 -7.36 2.93
N THR A 492 3.50 -8.44 3.24
CA THR A 492 3.57 -9.72 2.53
C THR A 492 2.19 -10.36 2.50
N ALA A 493 1.80 -10.81 1.31
CA ALA A 493 0.59 -11.60 1.09
C ALA A 493 0.95 -12.96 0.45
N GLU A 494 0.08 -13.94 0.60
CA GLU A 494 0.20 -15.26 -0.01
C GLU A 494 -0.05 -15.20 -1.53
N LEU A 495 0.70 -15.98 -2.31
CA LEU A 495 0.55 -16.05 -3.77
C LEU A 495 -0.69 -16.86 -4.18
N THR A 496 -1.85 -16.22 -4.10
CA THR A 496 -3.06 -16.62 -4.82
C THR A 496 -3.14 -15.85 -6.15
N ALA A 497 -4.00 -16.29 -7.08
CA ALA A 497 -4.26 -15.55 -8.33
C ALA A 497 -4.81 -14.13 -8.04
N ASP A 498 -5.76 -14.02 -7.10
CA ASP A 498 -6.35 -12.75 -6.68
C ASP A 498 -5.29 -11.79 -6.08
N ASN A 499 -4.39 -12.31 -5.25
CA ASN A 499 -3.31 -11.52 -4.66
C ASN A 499 -2.22 -11.16 -5.68
N ALA A 500 -1.94 -12.01 -6.68
CA ALA A 500 -1.05 -11.68 -7.78
C ALA A 500 -1.62 -10.54 -8.64
N ALA A 501 -2.88 -10.67 -9.08
CA ALA A 501 -3.59 -9.65 -9.84
C ALA A 501 -3.64 -8.31 -9.09
N LYS A 502 -4.04 -8.32 -7.81
CA LYS A 502 -4.08 -7.14 -6.95
C LYS A 502 -2.70 -6.48 -6.73
N ALA A 503 -1.63 -7.28 -6.60
CA ALA A 503 -0.27 -6.75 -6.51
C ALA A 503 0.17 -6.12 -7.84
N ASN A 504 -0.24 -6.69 -8.98
CA ASN A 504 0.02 -6.13 -10.31
C ASN A 504 -0.77 -4.84 -10.56
N ASP A 505 -2.04 -4.76 -10.15
CA ASP A 505 -2.87 -3.55 -10.24
C ASP A 505 -2.29 -2.38 -9.40
N LEU A 506 -1.67 -2.69 -8.25
CA LEU A 506 -0.95 -1.69 -7.46
C LEU A 506 0.35 -1.23 -8.15
N VAL A 507 1.03 -2.10 -8.91
CA VAL A 507 2.13 -1.67 -9.78
C VAL A 507 1.63 -0.76 -10.90
N GLN A 508 0.50 -1.07 -11.55
CA GLN A 508 -0.07 -0.17 -12.57
C GLN A 508 -0.46 1.20 -11.98
N GLN A 509 -0.99 1.25 -10.75
CA GLN A 509 -1.25 2.49 -10.03
C GLN A 509 0.04 3.27 -9.71
N TYR A 510 1.15 2.57 -9.40
CA TYR A 510 2.45 3.19 -9.18
C TYR A 510 3.04 3.80 -10.47
N PHE A 511 2.89 3.14 -11.63
CA PHE A 511 3.25 3.77 -12.91
C PHE A 511 2.35 4.98 -13.21
N GLY A 512 1.04 4.85 -12.95
CA GLY A 512 0.08 5.96 -13.03
C GLY A 512 0.39 7.16 -12.11
N TYR A 513 1.23 7.02 -11.07
CA TYR A 513 1.74 8.14 -10.27
C TYR A 513 2.78 8.98 -11.03
N GLY A 514 3.61 8.34 -11.86
CA GLY A 514 4.58 9.03 -12.73
C GLY A 514 3.94 9.51 -14.02
N ASP A 515 3.33 8.60 -14.78
CA ASP A 515 2.89 8.82 -16.15
C ASP A 515 1.76 9.83 -16.29
N GLN A 516 0.93 9.99 -15.23
CA GLN A 516 -0.21 10.90 -15.20
C GLN A 516 0.06 12.19 -14.40
N ALA A 517 1.27 12.38 -13.87
CA ALA A 517 1.60 13.59 -13.12
C ALA A 517 1.53 14.84 -14.00
N GLU A 518 0.66 15.77 -13.62
CA GLU A 518 0.45 17.04 -14.32
C GLU A 518 1.60 18.01 -14.05
N ASN A 519 1.78 18.95 -14.97
CA ASN A 519 2.73 20.04 -14.87
C ASN A 519 2.14 21.29 -15.54
N ASP A 520 2.84 22.44 -15.50
CA ASP A 520 2.43 23.57 -16.32
C ASP A 520 2.65 23.31 -17.83
N GLY A 521 1.91 24.04 -18.67
CA GLY A 521 1.95 23.93 -20.13
C GLY A 521 3.21 24.49 -20.80
N CYS A 522 4.15 25.05 -20.03
CA CYS A 522 5.36 25.72 -20.48
C CYS A 522 6.63 24.91 -20.26
N SER A 523 6.61 23.99 -19.29
CA SER A 523 7.68 23.01 -19.09
C SER A 523 7.72 21.90 -20.14
N GLY A 524 6.67 21.70 -20.93
CA GLY A 524 6.66 20.73 -22.05
C GLY A 524 7.11 19.33 -21.62
N ASN A 525 8.04 18.72 -22.37
CA ASN A 525 8.63 17.43 -22.02
C ASN A 525 10.00 17.56 -21.31
N ASN A 526 10.09 18.43 -20.30
CA ASN A 526 11.30 18.59 -19.48
C ASN A 526 11.43 17.60 -18.31
N ARG A 527 10.57 16.57 -18.22
CA ARG A 527 10.57 15.60 -17.11
C ARG A 527 11.92 14.89 -16.97
N CYS A 528 12.35 14.69 -15.72
CA CYS A 528 13.65 14.09 -15.37
C CYS A 528 13.56 13.24 -14.08
N ASP A 529 12.37 12.66 -13.85
CA ASP A 529 12.00 11.88 -12.67
C ASP A 529 13.10 10.91 -12.20
N LEU A 530 13.33 10.86 -10.88
CA LEU A 530 14.26 9.91 -10.30
C LEU A 530 13.53 8.60 -9.99
N HIS A 531 13.59 7.67 -10.94
CA HIS A 531 13.08 6.31 -10.78
C HIS A 531 14.13 5.38 -10.15
N GLN A 532 13.67 4.45 -9.30
CA GLN A 532 14.45 3.33 -8.77
C GLN A 532 13.57 2.09 -8.70
N PHE A 533 14.10 0.94 -9.13
CA PHE A 533 13.49 -0.37 -8.93
C PHE A 533 14.49 -1.33 -8.29
N SER A 534 14.00 -2.19 -7.40
CA SER A 534 14.76 -3.27 -6.78
C SER A 534 13.88 -4.49 -6.51
N LYS A 535 14.33 -5.66 -6.95
CA LYS A 535 13.65 -6.95 -6.79
C LYS A 535 14.51 -7.87 -5.92
N LYS A 536 13.88 -8.50 -4.93
CA LYS A 536 14.41 -9.67 -4.20
C LYS A 536 13.58 -10.85 -4.67
N ASN A 537 14.17 -11.76 -5.42
CA ASN A 537 13.44 -12.88 -6.01
C ASN A 537 13.32 -14.07 -5.06
N PHE A 538 12.52 -15.07 -5.46
CA PHE A 538 12.42 -16.35 -4.77
C PHE A 538 13.81 -16.95 -4.50
N PHE A 539 14.03 -17.45 -3.28
CA PHE A 539 15.31 -18.01 -2.82
C PHE A 539 16.51 -17.03 -2.75
N GLU A 540 16.30 -15.72 -2.96
CA GLU A 540 17.31 -14.68 -2.78
C GLU A 540 17.25 -14.07 -1.37
N SER A 541 18.40 -13.66 -0.84
CA SER A 541 18.52 -13.10 0.51
C SER A 541 18.67 -11.57 0.53
N LYS A 542 18.72 -10.93 -0.64
CA LYS A 542 18.98 -9.49 -0.80
C LYS A 542 18.22 -8.95 -2.00
N TYR A 543 17.95 -7.64 -1.99
CA TYR A 543 17.47 -6.90 -3.15
C TYR A 543 18.59 -6.69 -4.18
N THR A 544 18.25 -6.86 -5.45
CA THR A 544 19.08 -6.53 -6.63
C THR A 544 18.42 -5.39 -7.39
N LYS A 545 19.21 -4.47 -7.98
CA LYS A 545 18.70 -3.35 -8.81
C LYS A 545 18.49 -3.78 -10.26
N TYR A 546 17.44 -3.25 -10.89
CA TYR A 546 16.99 -3.55 -12.26
C TYR A 546 16.54 -2.25 -12.96
N SER A 547 16.21 -2.29 -14.27
CA SER A 547 15.62 -1.12 -14.96
C SER A 547 14.26 -0.77 -14.37
N HIS A 548 13.87 0.51 -14.40
CA HIS A 548 12.55 0.93 -13.93
C HIS A 548 11.42 0.20 -14.69
N ASP A 549 11.56 0.04 -16.00
CA ASP A 549 10.59 -0.59 -16.89
C ASP A 549 10.34 -2.08 -16.55
N GLU A 550 11.33 -2.77 -15.95
CA GLU A 550 11.18 -4.15 -15.47
C GLU A 550 10.25 -4.26 -14.25
N ALA A 551 9.90 -3.15 -13.60
CA ALA A 551 8.97 -3.15 -12.47
C ALA A 551 7.53 -3.47 -12.89
N ILE A 552 7.14 -3.10 -14.13
CA ILE A 552 5.73 -3.18 -14.59
C ILE A 552 5.19 -4.61 -14.63
N SER A 553 6.08 -5.60 -14.85
CA SER A 553 5.78 -7.03 -14.84
C SER A 553 6.30 -7.75 -13.59
N CYS A 554 6.66 -7.01 -12.52
CA CYS A 554 7.13 -7.67 -11.29
C CYS A 554 6.09 -8.67 -10.76
N PHE A 555 4.80 -8.31 -10.75
CA PHE A 555 3.73 -9.17 -10.25
C PHE A 555 2.82 -9.74 -11.35
N ASP A 556 3.31 -9.75 -12.59
CA ASP A 556 2.68 -10.53 -13.66
C ASP A 556 2.65 -12.03 -13.27
N GLN A 557 1.49 -12.65 -13.41
CA GLN A 557 1.24 -14.00 -12.90
C GLN A 557 2.08 -15.05 -13.64
N ASP A 558 2.23 -14.95 -14.96
CA ASP A 558 3.00 -15.89 -15.76
C ASP A 558 4.50 -15.73 -15.52
N VAL A 559 4.98 -14.49 -15.34
CA VAL A 559 6.37 -14.19 -14.94
C VAL A 559 6.67 -14.74 -13.54
N ILE A 560 5.78 -14.55 -12.55
CA ILE A 560 5.95 -15.10 -11.20
C ILE A 560 6.05 -16.63 -11.26
N LEU A 561 5.05 -17.29 -11.87
CA LEU A 561 4.95 -18.75 -11.89
C LEU A 561 6.08 -19.37 -12.70
N GLY A 562 6.44 -18.76 -13.83
CA GLY A 562 7.60 -19.12 -14.63
C GLY A 562 8.92 -19.03 -13.86
N GLU A 563 9.18 -17.91 -13.16
CA GLU A 563 10.41 -17.75 -12.37
C GLU A 563 10.49 -18.72 -11.18
N ILE A 564 9.41 -18.98 -10.42
CA ILE A 564 9.47 -19.91 -9.27
C ILE A 564 9.53 -21.39 -9.68
N LEU A 565 8.72 -21.83 -10.65
CA LEU A 565 8.63 -23.25 -11.02
C LEU A 565 9.84 -23.71 -11.87
N SER A 566 10.50 -22.80 -12.58
CA SER A 566 11.76 -23.10 -13.28
C SER A 566 13.01 -23.00 -12.38
N HIS A 567 12.91 -22.40 -11.19
CA HIS A 567 14.08 -22.11 -10.36
C HIS A 567 14.75 -23.39 -9.81
N LYS A 568 16.04 -23.58 -10.09
CA LYS A 568 16.80 -24.81 -9.81
C LYS A 568 16.79 -25.32 -8.36
N LYS A 569 16.43 -24.49 -7.36
CA LYS A 569 16.26 -24.96 -5.97
C LYS A 569 14.89 -25.57 -5.69
N ILE A 570 13.82 -25.21 -6.43
CA ILE A 570 12.44 -25.64 -6.12
C ILE A 570 12.28 -27.17 -6.13
N THR A 571 13.09 -27.84 -6.97
CA THR A 571 13.12 -29.30 -7.15
C THR A 571 14.28 -30.01 -6.43
N VAL A 572 14.80 -29.41 -5.36
CA VAL A 572 15.75 -30.06 -4.43
C VAL A 572 14.99 -30.59 -3.22
N ASN A 573 15.23 -31.82 -2.77
CA ASN A 573 14.59 -32.35 -1.56
C ASN A 573 15.11 -31.62 -0.29
N PRO A 574 14.28 -30.83 0.43
CA PRO A 574 14.72 -30.09 1.63
C PRO A 574 14.92 -31.01 2.86
N LEU A 575 14.37 -32.23 2.80
CA LEU A 575 14.40 -33.21 3.87
C LEU A 575 15.65 -34.10 3.80
N LYS A 576 16.54 -33.91 2.81
CA LYS A 576 17.68 -34.79 2.56
C LYS A 576 19.01 -34.07 2.82
N GLN A 577 19.76 -34.57 3.79
CA GLN A 577 21.09 -34.06 4.13
C GLN A 577 22.18 -34.55 3.15
N PRO A 578 23.39 -33.95 3.14
CA PRO A 578 24.46 -34.32 2.20
C PRO A 578 24.96 -35.76 2.35
N ASP A 579 24.87 -36.34 3.56
CA ASP A 579 25.15 -37.75 3.86
C ASP A 579 24.03 -38.71 3.42
N LYS A 580 22.95 -38.18 2.84
CA LYS A 580 21.68 -38.82 2.47
C LYS A 580 20.74 -39.15 3.64
N SER A 581 21.05 -38.75 4.88
CA SER A 581 20.13 -38.90 6.01
C SER A 581 18.92 -37.96 5.88
N CYS A 582 17.90 -38.17 6.71
CA CYS A 582 16.79 -37.22 6.82
C CYS A 582 17.23 -35.99 7.61
N ASN A 583 16.69 -34.83 7.26
CA ASN A 583 16.78 -33.62 8.07
C ASN A 583 15.83 -33.75 9.26
N ASP A 584 16.38 -33.87 10.47
CA ASP A 584 15.63 -34.13 11.71
C ASP A 584 15.03 -32.85 12.33
N ALA A 585 15.31 -31.67 11.74
CA ALA A 585 14.85 -30.39 12.27
C ALA A 585 13.32 -30.25 12.25
N ILE A 586 12.77 -29.51 13.22
CA ILE A 586 11.33 -29.19 13.31
C ILE A 586 10.86 -28.42 12.06
N ALA A 587 11.68 -27.49 11.58
CA ALA A 587 11.47 -26.73 10.36
C ALA A 587 12.70 -26.88 9.44
N PRO A 588 12.74 -27.87 8.52
CA PRO A 588 13.83 -28.06 7.57
C PRO A 588 13.94 -26.96 6.49
N VAL A 589 12.90 -26.13 6.33
CA VAL A 589 12.87 -25.01 5.37
C VAL A 589 12.65 -23.68 6.14
N PRO A 590 13.45 -22.63 5.90
CA PRO A 590 13.21 -21.31 6.49
C PRO A 590 11.89 -20.69 6.02
N SER A 591 11.14 -20.09 6.93
CA SER A 591 9.95 -19.29 6.59
C SER A 591 10.33 -18.12 5.67
N GLY A 592 9.48 -17.83 4.68
CA GLY A 592 9.73 -16.76 3.70
C GLY A 592 10.87 -17.02 2.69
N GLN A 593 11.37 -18.27 2.59
CA GLN A 593 12.38 -18.61 1.57
C GLN A 593 11.85 -18.41 0.13
N CYS A 594 10.59 -18.73 -0.10
CA CYS A 594 9.88 -18.47 -1.36
C CYS A 594 9.07 -17.16 -1.32
N THR A 595 9.66 -16.08 -0.79
CA THR A 595 9.09 -14.73 -0.92
C THR A 595 9.78 -13.95 -2.03
N ARG A 596 8.99 -13.43 -2.97
CA ARG A 596 9.39 -12.39 -3.92
C ARG A 596 8.96 -11.03 -3.37
N CYS A 597 9.84 -10.05 -3.39
CA CYS A 597 9.52 -8.67 -3.05
C CYS A 597 10.01 -7.70 -4.13
N CYS A 598 9.24 -6.63 -4.34
CA CYS A 598 9.58 -5.55 -5.27
C CYS A 598 9.37 -4.20 -4.59
N THR A 599 10.48 -3.46 -4.46
CA THR A 599 10.52 -2.08 -3.97
C THR A 599 10.75 -1.16 -5.15
N MET A 600 9.88 -0.17 -5.32
CA MET A 600 9.94 0.81 -6.41
C MET A 600 9.68 2.21 -5.87
N SER A 601 10.42 3.19 -6.38
CA SER A 601 10.37 4.58 -5.93
C SER A 601 10.53 5.54 -7.11
N THR A 602 9.63 6.52 -7.20
CA THR A 602 9.66 7.61 -8.18
C THR A 602 9.56 8.94 -7.42
N ALA A 603 10.51 9.83 -7.65
CA ALA A 603 10.38 11.25 -7.31
C ALA A 603 10.12 12.04 -8.60
N LEU A 604 8.99 12.75 -8.67
CA LEU A 604 8.61 13.56 -9.83
C LEU A 604 9.55 14.77 -9.96
N ARG A 605 10.09 15.02 -11.15
CA ARG A 605 11.08 16.09 -11.38
C ARG A 605 11.03 16.63 -12.80
N GLU A 606 11.51 17.85 -12.97
CA GLU A 606 11.78 18.43 -14.28
C GLU A 606 13.12 19.16 -14.35
N PHE A 607 13.58 19.37 -15.57
CA PHE A 607 14.64 20.31 -15.88
C PHE A 607 14.11 21.75 -15.96
N TRP A 608 14.34 22.52 -14.90
CA TRP A 608 14.10 23.97 -14.88
C TRP A 608 15.40 24.75 -14.98
N THR A 609 15.33 26.00 -15.47
CA THR A 609 16.53 26.85 -15.66
C THR A 609 16.43 28.12 -14.84
N ASP A 610 17.47 28.36 -14.03
CA ASP A 610 17.61 29.57 -13.22
C ASP A 610 18.22 30.70 -14.07
N TYR A 611 17.38 31.27 -14.94
CA TYR A 611 17.78 32.37 -15.82
C TYR A 611 18.23 33.60 -15.02
N ARG A 612 19.39 34.17 -15.38
CA ARG A 612 20.00 35.31 -14.67
C ARG A 612 20.46 36.42 -15.60
N CYS A 613 20.01 37.63 -15.31
CA CYS A 613 20.50 38.85 -15.95
C CYS A 613 22.00 39.07 -15.65
N GLY A 614 22.74 39.61 -16.63
CA GLY A 614 24.19 39.84 -16.55
C GLY A 614 25.08 38.60 -16.74
N SER A 615 24.52 37.38 -16.74
CA SER A 615 25.25 36.13 -17.01
C SER A 615 25.26 35.77 -18.50
N ASP A 616 26.38 35.27 -19.01
CA ASP A 616 26.57 34.78 -20.40
C ASP A 616 26.30 33.27 -20.57
N TYR A 617 25.97 32.58 -19.47
CA TYR A 617 25.41 31.23 -19.43
C TYR A 617 24.28 31.16 -18.39
N ASP A 618 23.47 30.11 -18.41
CA ASP A 618 22.44 29.87 -17.38
C ASP A 618 22.52 28.42 -16.85
N ALA A 619 21.91 28.16 -15.68
CA ALA A 619 22.07 26.89 -14.96
C ALA A 619 20.77 26.09 -14.91
N ARG A 620 20.81 24.85 -15.39
CA ARG A 620 19.67 23.93 -15.54
C ARG A 620 19.70 22.85 -14.45
N TYR A 621 18.64 22.74 -13.68
CA TYR A 621 18.50 21.90 -12.49
C TYR A 621 17.45 20.81 -12.73
N CYS A 622 17.73 19.57 -12.34
CA CYS A 622 16.74 18.48 -12.35
C CYS A 622 16.16 18.29 -10.94
N GLU A 623 15.01 18.89 -10.68
CA GLU A 623 14.45 19.05 -9.33
C GLU A 623 12.92 18.89 -9.33
N GLY A 624 12.36 18.70 -8.14
CA GLY A 624 10.94 18.49 -7.88
C GLY A 624 10.64 18.68 -6.40
N ASP A 625 9.36 18.83 -6.06
CA ASP A 625 8.94 19.09 -4.69
C ASP A 625 9.13 17.87 -3.78
N SER A 626 9.48 18.10 -2.51
CA SER A 626 9.86 17.04 -1.57
C SER A 626 8.73 16.10 -1.13
N ASP A 627 7.47 16.51 -1.33
CA ASP A 627 6.28 15.69 -1.10
C ASP A 627 5.84 14.91 -2.36
N GLN A 628 6.34 15.28 -3.54
CA GLN A 628 6.02 14.65 -4.82
C GLN A 628 6.89 13.40 -5.09
N THR A 629 6.89 12.51 -4.09
CA THR A 629 7.57 11.21 -4.13
C THR A 629 6.62 10.07 -3.80
N CYS A 630 6.65 9.01 -4.59
CA CYS A 630 6.00 7.74 -4.28
C CYS A 630 7.04 6.65 -4.02
N THR A 631 6.79 5.81 -3.02
CA THR A 631 7.59 4.61 -2.74
C THR A 631 6.66 3.47 -2.34
N PHE A 632 6.73 2.37 -3.06
CA PHE A 632 5.85 1.20 -2.93
C PHE A 632 6.71 -0.07 -2.75
N GLU A 633 6.37 -0.90 -1.77
CA GLU A 633 7.01 -2.20 -1.54
C GLU A 633 5.96 -3.27 -1.24
N GLN A 634 5.77 -4.20 -2.17
CA GLN A 634 4.92 -5.38 -1.98
C GLN A 634 5.78 -6.64 -1.99
N CYS A 635 5.39 -7.63 -1.20
CA CYS A 635 5.89 -9.00 -1.29
C CYS A 635 4.76 -9.99 -1.53
N LEU A 636 5.03 -11.04 -2.30
CA LEU A 636 4.21 -12.25 -2.40
C LEU A 636 5.01 -13.46 -1.93
N VAL A 637 4.44 -14.28 -1.06
CA VAL A 637 5.04 -15.51 -0.53
C VAL A 637 4.31 -16.75 -1.01
N VAL A 638 5.08 -17.76 -1.38
CA VAL A 638 4.59 -19.12 -1.58
C VAL A 638 4.95 -19.92 -0.33
N ASN A 639 3.96 -20.50 0.34
CA ASN A 639 4.14 -21.49 1.40
C ASN A 639 4.08 -22.92 0.80
N GLY A 640 4.20 -23.96 1.63
CA GLY A 640 4.15 -25.35 1.16
C GLY A 640 2.75 -25.75 0.68
N ASP A 641 1.74 -25.36 1.45
CA ASP A 641 0.31 -25.47 1.19
C ASP A 641 -0.19 -24.51 0.08
N THR A 642 0.43 -23.34 -0.11
CA THR A 642 0.20 -22.51 -1.31
C THR A 642 0.61 -23.24 -2.59
N LEU A 643 1.80 -23.89 -2.57
CA LEU A 643 2.39 -24.51 -3.76
C LEU A 643 1.73 -25.83 -4.16
N ALA A 644 1.31 -26.63 -3.18
CA ALA A 644 0.85 -28.00 -3.39
C ALA A 644 -0.28 -28.41 -2.45
N THR A 645 -1.14 -29.30 -2.91
CA THR A 645 -2.12 -30.00 -2.08
C THR A 645 -1.70 -31.46 -1.92
N THR A 646 -1.80 -31.97 -0.70
CA THR A 646 -1.47 -33.38 -0.38
C THR A 646 -2.54 -34.04 0.47
N THR A 647 -2.68 -35.35 0.31
CA THR A 647 -3.45 -36.21 1.20
C THR A 647 -2.65 -37.45 1.57
N ALA A 648 -2.93 -38.01 2.75
CA ALA A 648 -2.52 -39.34 3.16
C ALA A 648 -3.71 -40.03 3.82
N ARG A 649 -3.90 -41.33 3.58
CA ARG A 649 -4.96 -42.13 4.20
C ARG A 649 -4.55 -43.60 4.30
N ILE A 650 -5.16 -44.34 5.23
CA ILE A 650 -5.02 -45.80 5.32
C ILE A 650 -5.60 -46.42 4.04
N LYS A 651 -4.92 -47.43 3.48
CA LYS A 651 -5.39 -48.09 2.24
C LYS A 651 -6.72 -48.82 2.46
N PRO A 652 -7.63 -48.85 1.47
CA PRO A 652 -8.93 -49.51 1.60
C PRO A 652 -8.87 -51.00 2.01
N SER A 653 -7.84 -51.73 1.61
CA SER A 653 -7.63 -53.13 2.05
C SER A 653 -7.33 -53.26 3.54
N ILE A 654 -6.55 -52.32 4.09
CA ILE A 654 -6.12 -52.27 5.48
C ILE A 654 -7.27 -51.80 6.39
N VAL A 655 -8.11 -50.89 5.88
CA VAL A 655 -9.40 -50.52 6.49
C VAL A 655 -10.30 -51.75 6.63
N ALA A 656 -10.56 -52.46 5.53
CA ALA A 656 -11.42 -53.66 5.51
C ALA A 656 -10.84 -54.89 6.25
N GLU A 657 -9.58 -54.85 6.68
CA GLU A 657 -9.00 -55.81 7.62
C GLU A 657 -9.17 -55.34 9.07
N SER A 658 -8.93 -54.05 9.34
CA SER A 658 -9.12 -53.43 10.67
C SER A 658 -10.57 -53.61 11.14
N GLU A 659 -11.56 -53.38 10.27
CA GLU A 659 -12.98 -53.62 10.53
C GLU A 659 -13.28 -55.06 10.99
N LYS A 660 -12.56 -56.07 10.46
CA LYS A 660 -12.75 -57.48 10.86
C LYS A 660 -12.17 -57.79 12.23
N VAL A 661 -11.16 -57.02 12.68
CA VAL A 661 -10.61 -57.10 14.04
C VAL A 661 -11.57 -56.41 15.00
N LEU A 662 -12.04 -55.19 14.68
CA LEU A 662 -12.99 -54.44 15.50
C LEU A 662 -14.31 -55.21 15.71
N GLN A 663 -14.82 -55.91 14.69
CA GLN A 663 -15.97 -56.83 14.80
C GLN A 663 -15.77 -58.04 15.75
N LYS A 664 -14.65 -58.13 16.47
CA LYS A 664 -14.37 -59.18 17.47
C LYS A 664 -13.97 -58.61 18.83
N LEU A 665 -13.85 -57.29 18.96
CA LEU A 665 -13.64 -56.58 20.22
C LEU A 665 -14.98 -56.15 20.82
N HIS A 666 -14.95 -55.66 22.06
CA HIS A 666 -16.09 -55.05 22.75
C HIS A 666 -15.84 -53.56 23.04
N GLU A 667 -14.86 -52.98 22.36
CA GLU A 667 -14.50 -51.56 22.44
C GLU A 667 -15.22 -50.79 21.34
N GLU A 668 -15.81 -49.66 21.73
CA GLU A 668 -16.84 -48.98 20.97
C GLU A 668 -16.37 -47.67 20.29
N ASP A 669 -15.29 -47.05 20.78
CA ASP A 669 -14.73 -45.79 20.26
C ASP A 669 -13.69 -45.97 19.12
N ALA A 670 -13.42 -47.21 18.71
CA ALA A 670 -12.40 -47.52 17.70
C ALA A 670 -12.85 -47.19 16.27
N GLN A 671 -11.95 -46.66 15.44
CA GLN A 671 -12.22 -46.25 14.06
C GLN A 671 -11.16 -46.74 13.07
N THR A 672 -11.34 -46.48 11.77
CA THR A 672 -10.46 -46.98 10.70
C THR A 672 -9.98 -45.90 9.72
N VAL A 673 -10.20 -44.63 10.05
CA VAL A 673 -9.80 -43.46 9.24
C VAL A 673 -8.34 -43.08 9.52
N THR A 674 -7.93 -43.15 10.79
CA THR A 674 -6.56 -42.88 11.24
C THR A 674 -5.94 -43.99 12.08
N GLN A 675 -6.71 -45.02 12.46
CA GLN A 675 -6.24 -46.19 13.19
C GLN A 675 -6.20 -47.44 12.29
N VAL A 676 -5.12 -48.20 12.38
CA VAL A 676 -4.95 -49.53 11.79
C VAL A 676 -5.02 -50.55 12.92
N HIS A 677 -5.97 -51.49 12.85
CA HIS A 677 -6.15 -52.51 13.89
C HIS A 677 -5.62 -53.87 13.40
N ARG A 678 -4.76 -54.50 14.20
CA ARG A 678 -4.14 -55.80 13.88
C ARG A 678 -4.31 -56.79 15.02
N ALA A 679 -4.74 -58.00 14.68
CA ALA A 679 -4.70 -59.15 15.56
C ALA A 679 -3.29 -59.77 15.55
N LEU A 680 -2.75 -60.07 16.72
CA LEU A 680 -1.53 -60.86 16.91
C LEU A 680 -1.92 -62.33 17.18
N GLU A 681 -0.96 -63.25 17.05
CA GLU A 681 -1.19 -64.67 17.36
C GLU A 681 -1.13 -64.95 18.86
N CYS A 682 -0.37 -64.14 19.60
CA CYS A 682 -0.02 -64.43 20.97
C CYS A 682 -1.04 -63.91 22.02
N THR A 683 -0.72 -64.13 23.30
CA THR A 683 -1.61 -63.86 24.46
C THR A 683 -1.07 -62.80 25.43
N SER A 684 0.06 -62.17 25.09
CA SER A 684 0.68 -61.11 25.87
C SER A 684 1.70 -60.39 24.99
N TYR A 685 1.70 -59.05 24.97
CA TYR A 685 2.74 -58.25 24.33
C TYR A 685 4.14 -58.69 24.83
N TYR A 686 5.12 -58.72 23.92
CA TYR A 686 6.49 -59.20 24.17
C TYR A 686 6.61 -60.66 24.69
N GLY A 687 5.56 -61.47 24.55
CA GLY A 687 5.58 -62.89 24.91
C GLY A 687 6.28 -63.78 23.86
N ASN A 688 6.67 -64.98 24.26
CA ASN A 688 7.23 -66.01 23.36
C ASN A 688 6.15 -66.94 22.75
N GLY A 689 4.88 -66.53 22.81
CA GLY A 689 3.71 -67.41 22.63
C GLY A 689 3.06 -67.35 21.25
N GLY A 690 3.84 -67.48 20.18
CA GLY A 690 3.43 -67.19 18.79
C GLY A 690 4.02 -65.87 18.29
N VAL A 691 3.61 -65.38 17.13
CA VAL A 691 4.03 -64.06 16.63
C VAL A 691 3.35 -62.95 17.46
N CYS A 692 4.17 -62.13 18.14
CA CYS A 692 3.73 -61.00 18.97
C CYS A 692 4.03 -59.63 18.36
N ASP A 693 4.65 -59.58 17.18
CA ASP A 693 5.03 -58.35 16.48
C ASP A 693 4.38 -58.30 15.10
N TYR A 694 4.02 -57.09 14.66
CA TYR A 694 3.50 -56.85 13.32
C TYR A 694 4.58 -56.20 12.47
N MET A 695 4.98 -56.85 11.37
CA MET A 695 5.94 -56.32 10.40
C MET A 695 5.22 -55.82 9.15
N ALA A 696 5.41 -54.54 8.79
CA ALA A 696 4.86 -53.95 7.57
C ALA A 696 5.65 -52.72 7.12
N LYS A 697 5.62 -52.41 5.82
CA LYS A 697 6.07 -51.11 5.29
C LYS A 697 5.02 -50.03 5.49
N LEU A 698 5.44 -48.78 5.64
CA LEU A 698 4.50 -47.66 5.67
C LEU A 698 3.73 -47.53 4.33
N SER A 699 4.38 -47.84 3.22
CA SER A 699 3.85 -47.92 1.86
C SER A 699 2.88 -49.08 1.63
N GLU A 700 2.78 -50.05 2.55
CA GLU A 700 1.74 -51.08 2.57
C GLU A 700 0.49 -50.58 3.31
N LEU A 701 0.68 -49.80 4.39
CA LEU A 701 -0.39 -49.29 5.26
C LEU A 701 -1.08 -48.03 4.72
N VAL A 702 -0.32 -47.07 4.21
CA VAL A 702 -0.77 -45.71 3.88
C VAL A 702 -0.54 -45.38 2.41
N GLU A 703 -1.57 -44.89 1.74
CA GLU A 703 -1.49 -44.28 0.41
C GLU A 703 -1.52 -42.74 0.51
N THR A 704 -0.98 -42.05 -0.50
CA THR A 704 -0.91 -40.59 -0.54
C THR A 704 -1.23 -40.09 -1.94
N THR A 705 -1.91 -38.94 -2.04
CA THR A 705 -2.05 -38.20 -3.31
C THR A 705 -1.38 -36.83 -3.20
N GLN A 706 -0.96 -36.27 -4.33
CA GLN A 706 -0.33 -34.95 -4.38
C GLN A 706 -0.54 -34.26 -5.73
N SER A 707 -0.85 -32.97 -5.68
CA SER A 707 -0.96 -32.07 -6.83
C SER A 707 -0.21 -30.76 -6.54
N LEU A 708 0.24 -30.06 -7.58
CA LEU A 708 0.52 -28.63 -7.47
C LEU A 708 -0.82 -27.87 -7.50
N ASN A 709 -0.85 -26.67 -6.92
CA ASN A 709 -2.02 -25.80 -6.95
C ASN A 709 -1.98 -24.81 -8.14
N PHE A 710 -0.89 -24.82 -8.91
CA PHE A 710 -0.70 -24.03 -10.13
C PHE A 710 -0.73 -24.95 -11.36
N GLU A 711 -1.24 -24.45 -12.49
CA GLU A 711 -1.35 -25.21 -13.73
C GLU A 711 0.01 -25.40 -14.44
N GLY A 712 0.15 -26.51 -15.18
CA GLY A 712 1.32 -26.80 -16.02
C GLY A 712 1.73 -28.28 -16.03
N ASP A 713 2.47 -28.71 -17.07
CA ASP A 713 3.00 -30.09 -17.19
C ASP A 713 4.24 -30.30 -16.30
N PHE A 714 4.00 -30.27 -14.98
CA PHE A 714 5.02 -30.40 -13.95
C PHE A 714 4.89 -31.72 -13.19
N LYS A 715 5.99 -32.47 -13.10
CA LYS A 715 6.05 -33.73 -12.35
C LYS A 715 6.05 -33.43 -10.85
N VAL A 716 4.88 -33.46 -10.22
CA VAL A 716 4.65 -33.13 -8.79
C VAL A 716 5.62 -33.85 -7.83
N ASN A 717 6.01 -35.08 -8.17
CA ASN A 717 7.03 -35.87 -7.45
C ASN A 717 8.42 -35.20 -7.35
N ASN A 718 8.68 -34.15 -8.13
CA ASN A 718 9.91 -33.34 -8.07
C ASN A 718 9.78 -32.14 -7.11
N TYR A 719 8.61 -31.87 -6.53
CA TYR A 719 8.32 -30.68 -5.71
C TYR A 719 7.92 -31.05 -4.28
N VAL A 720 7.13 -32.12 -4.13
CA VAL A 720 6.64 -32.60 -2.84
C VAL A 720 7.47 -33.78 -2.36
N TYR A 721 8.01 -33.66 -1.15
CA TYR A 721 8.87 -34.63 -0.49
C TYR A 721 8.27 -35.05 0.85
N TRP A 722 8.44 -36.33 1.18
CA TRP A 722 7.81 -36.93 2.35
C TRP A 722 8.86 -37.36 3.38
N ARG A 723 8.55 -37.12 4.66
CA ARG A 723 9.21 -37.78 5.80
C ARG A 723 8.18 -38.38 6.73
N PHE A 724 8.58 -39.44 7.44
CA PHE A 724 7.80 -40.04 8.51
C PHE A 724 8.65 -40.20 9.76
N LYS A 725 8.01 -40.29 10.92
CA LYS A 725 8.61 -40.86 12.13
C LYS A 725 7.64 -41.81 12.80
N VAL A 726 8.19 -42.77 13.50
CA VAL A 726 7.46 -43.71 14.37
C VAL A 726 7.89 -43.37 15.80
N ASN A 727 6.93 -43.16 16.70
CA ASN A 727 7.24 -42.85 18.09
C ASN A 727 7.76 -44.10 18.81
N GLY A 728 8.85 -43.96 19.59
CA GLY A 728 9.61 -45.04 20.23
C GLY A 728 11.02 -44.58 20.62
N ASP A 729 11.87 -45.50 21.10
CA ASP A 729 13.19 -45.21 21.74
C ASP A 729 14.21 -44.38 20.91
N SER A 730 13.96 -44.13 19.62
CA SER A 730 14.80 -43.25 18.81
C SER A 730 13.97 -42.43 17.81
N GLU A 731 13.10 -41.55 18.31
CA GLU A 731 12.22 -40.66 17.53
C GLU A 731 12.95 -39.71 16.55
N LYS A 732 13.45 -40.25 15.44
CA LYS A 732 14.06 -39.50 14.34
C LYS A 732 13.21 -39.56 13.09
N TRP A 733 13.22 -38.48 12.34
CA TRP A 733 12.63 -38.44 11.02
C TRP A 733 13.38 -39.35 10.05
N GLN A 734 12.62 -40.02 9.19
CA GLN A 734 13.10 -40.88 8.11
C GLN A 734 12.53 -40.37 6.79
N LEU A 735 13.35 -40.42 5.73
CA LEU A 735 12.91 -40.11 4.37
C LEU A 735 11.91 -41.16 3.89
N TRP A 736 10.85 -40.73 3.20
CA TRP A 736 9.88 -41.63 2.57
C TRP A 736 9.87 -41.40 1.05
N LYS A 737 9.56 -42.46 0.29
CA LYS A 737 9.29 -42.38 -1.16
C LYS A 737 10.42 -41.76 -1.98
N THR A 738 11.68 -41.98 -1.59
CA THR A 738 12.88 -41.42 -2.27
C THR A 738 13.39 -42.21 -3.48
N ARG A 739 12.85 -43.40 -3.72
CA ARG A 739 13.15 -44.33 -4.82
C ARG A 739 11.91 -44.48 -5.69
N ARG A 740 12.07 -44.34 -7.00
CA ARG A 740 11.03 -44.66 -7.99
C ARG A 740 11.10 -46.16 -8.31
N GLN A 741 9.97 -46.85 -8.28
CA GLN A 741 9.91 -48.25 -8.76
C GLN A 741 10.20 -48.35 -10.25
N THR A 742 10.81 -49.45 -10.67
CA THR A 742 11.02 -49.79 -12.08
C THR A 742 9.76 -50.37 -12.71
N SER A 743 9.72 -50.42 -14.05
CA SER A 743 8.63 -51.08 -14.79
C SER A 743 8.54 -52.60 -14.51
N ALA A 744 9.65 -53.22 -14.12
CA ALA A 744 9.70 -54.62 -13.70
C ALA A 744 9.04 -54.86 -12.33
N GLU A 745 9.14 -53.91 -11.40
CA GLU A 745 8.56 -54.00 -10.05
C GLU A 745 7.07 -53.64 -10.02
N THR A 746 6.67 -52.66 -10.85
CA THR A 746 5.26 -52.28 -11.03
C THR A 746 4.49 -53.21 -11.98
N GLY A 747 5.19 -54.09 -12.72
CA GLY A 747 4.62 -54.84 -13.86
C GLY A 747 4.15 -53.93 -15.01
N CYS A 748 4.49 -52.64 -14.98
CA CYS A 748 3.85 -51.58 -15.74
C CYS A 748 4.82 -50.98 -16.76
N ASN A 749 4.67 -51.36 -18.03
CA ASN A 749 5.61 -51.03 -19.11
C ASN A 749 5.18 -49.85 -20.01
N TRP A 750 4.10 -49.14 -19.66
CA TRP A 750 3.52 -48.08 -20.49
C TRP A 750 4.03 -46.69 -20.05
N ALA A 751 4.14 -45.74 -20.98
CA ALA A 751 4.53 -44.36 -20.65
C ALA A 751 3.51 -43.63 -19.75
N THR A 752 2.27 -44.13 -19.69
CA THR A 752 1.17 -43.64 -18.86
C THR A 752 1.11 -44.28 -17.46
N CYS A 753 2.04 -45.17 -17.11
CA CYS A 753 2.12 -45.73 -15.75
C CYS A 753 2.38 -44.62 -14.72
N GLU A 754 1.53 -44.53 -13.70
CA GLU A 754 1.78 -43.65 -12.57
C GLU A 754 3.08 -44.04 -11.86
N ALA A 755 3.91 -43.05 -11.55
CA ALA A 755 5.24 -43.30 -11.00
C ALA A 755 5.13 -43.61 -9.50
N VAL A 756 5.08 -44.90 -9.16
CA VAL A 756 5.12 -45.37 -7.76
C VAL A 756 6.50 -45.10 -7.15
N TYR A 757 6.51 -44.61 -5.91
CA TYR A 757 7.70 -44.42 -5.08
C TYR A 757 7.52 -45.13 -3.74
N ASP A 758 8.49 -45.97 -3.35
CA ASP A 758 8.33 -47.04 -2.35
C ASP A 758 9.55 -47.25 -1.43
N ASP A 759 10.41 -46.25 -1.32
CA ASP A 759 11.56 -46.28 -0.42
C ASP A 759 11.09 -46.12 1.03
N ASP A 760 10.90 -47.26 1.68
CA ASP A 760 10.76 -47.39 3.12
C ASP A 760 11.31 -48.73 3.64
N PRO A 761 11.84 -48.73 4.87
CA PRO A 761 12.14 -49.96 5.59
C PRO A 761 10.86 -50.71 5.97
N VAL A 762 10.99 -52.01 6.22
CA VAL A 762 9.98 -52.76 6.98
C VAL A 762 10.05 -52.28 8.42
N LEU A 763 8.91 -51.85 8.96
CA LEU A 763 8.75 -51.40 10.34
C LEU A 763 8.24 -52.58 11.17
N THR A 764 8.77 -52.74 12.38
CA THR A 764 8.28 -53.70 13.37
C THR A 764 7.51 -52.95 14.45
N PHE A 765 6.23 -53.27 14.58
CA PHE A 765 5.34 -52.76 15.62
C PHE A 765 5.20 -53.83 16.70
N SER A 766 5.44 -53.46 17.97
CA SER A 766 5.35 -54.39 19.12
C SER A 766 4.60 -53.81 20.32
N ASP A 767 4.55 -52.48 20.45
CA ASP A 767 3.74 -51.77 21.44
C ASP A 767 2.24 -51.90 21.15
N PRO A 768 1.36 -51.90 22.18
CA PRO A 768 -0.10 -51.99 22.00
C PRO A 768 -0.68 -50.87 21.12
N GLU A 769 -0.08 -49.68 21.18
CA GLU A 769 -0.33 -48.55 20.27
C GLU A 769 1.02 -48.02 19.78
N THR A 770 1.17 -47.83 18.47
CA THR A 770 2.32 -47.11 17.90
C THR A 770 1.86 -45.94 17.04
N LYS A 771 2.28 -44.72 17.40
CA LYS A 771 1.99 -43.50 16.63
C LYS A 771 2.96 -43.33 15.46
N ILE A 772 2.41 -43.12 14.27
CA ILE A 772 3.12 -42.74 13.04
C ILE A 772 2.78 -41.29 12.73
N SER A 773 3.79 -40.44 12.58
CA SER A 773 3.65 -39.05 12.13
C SER A 773 4.23 -38.90 10.72
N ILE A 774 3.48 -38.32 9.80
CA ILE A 774 3.90 -38.13 8.40
C ILE A 774 3.82 -36.64 8.04
N GLU A 775 4.82 -36.12 7.35
CA GLU A 775 4.83 -34.74 6.84
C GLU A 775 5.18 -34.70 5.34
N ALA A 776 4.44 -33.90 4.60
CA ALA A 776 4.79 -33.50 3.24
C ALA A 776 5.38 -32.09 3.25
N TRP A 777 6.50 -31.88 2.55
CA TRP A 777 7.23 -30.61 2.46
C TRP A 777 7.58 -30.29 1.00
N THR A 778 7.60 -28.99 0.68
CA THR A 778 8.25 -28.45 -0.51
C THR A 778 9.43 -27.56 -0.11
N GLN A 779 10.19 -27.06 -1.08
CA GLN A 779 11.21 -26.03 -0.86
C GLN A 779 10.67 -24.65 -0.44
N CYS A 780 9.36 -24.52 -0.31
CA CYS A 780 8.67 -23.31 0.18
C CYS A 780 8.04 -23.50 1.57
N GLY A 781 7.97 -24.73 2.10
CA GLY A 781 7.52 -24.98 3.46
C GLY A 781 6.84 -26.33 3.67
N LEU A 782 6.20 -26.47 4.83
CA LEU A 782 5.33 -27.58 5.16
C LEU A 782 4.07 -27.51 4.30
N VAL A 783 3.67 -28.63 3.69
CA VAL A 783 2.38 -28.74 2.99
C VAL A 783 1.30 -29.20 3.96
N ARG A 784 1.54 -30.33 4.63
CA ARG A 784 0.56 -30.93 5.56
C ARG A 784 1.21 -31.92 6.50
N ARG A 785 0.57 -32.09 7.66
CA ARG A 785 0.87 -33.12 8.66
C ARG A 785 -0.27 -34.14 8.69
N PHE A 786 0.08 -35.41 8.86
CA PHE A 786 -0.86 -36.51 9.05
C PHE A 786 -0.40 -37.36 10.23
N PHE A 787 -1.35 -37.93 10.96
CA PHE A 787 -1.09 -38.81 12.10
C PHE A 787 -1.92 -40.09 11.93
N PHE A 788 -1.26 -41.22 12.13
CA PHE A 788 -1.86 -42.55 12.10
C PHE A 788 -1.42 -43.33 13.35
N TYR A 789 -2.22 -44.29 13.77
CA TYR A 789 -1.91 -45.15 14.91
C TYR A 789 -2.06 -46.61 14.49
N VAL A 790 -1.12 -47.46 14.89
CA VAL A 790 -1.20 -48.91 14.73
C VAL A 790 -1.55 -49.49 16.10
N HIS A 791 -2.73 -50.11 16.21
CA HIS A 791 -3.18 -50.80 17.42
C HIS A 791 -3.02 -52.31 17.26
N LEU A 792 -2.34 -52.92 18.21
CA LEU A 792 -2.07 -54.36 18.24
C LEU A 792 -2.94 -55.03 19.31
N HIS A 793 -3.67 -56.07 18.93
CA HIS A 793 -4.61 -56.78 19.80
C HIS A 793 -4.16 -58.24 19.96
N VAL A 794 -3.84 -58.63 21.21
CA VAL A 794 -3.53 -60.02 21.57
C VAL A 794 -4.81 -60.83 21.81
N ASN A 795 -4.71 -62.17 21.78
CA ASN A 795 -5.80 -63.06 22.16
C ASN A 795 -5.91 -63.12 23.70
N SER A 796 -7.14 -63.15 24.23
CA SER A 796 -7.36 -63.11 25.68
C SER A 796 -6.69 -64.26 26.43
N ALA A 797 -6.04 -63.95 27.55
CA ALA A 797 -5.36 -64.94 28.38
C ALA A 797 -6.35 -65.95 28.99
N VAL A 798 -5.96 -67.23 29.02
CA VAL A 798 -6.80 -68.34 29.50
C VAL A 798 -6.14 -69.13 30.62
N ASP A 799 -6.84 -69.13 31.76
CA ASP A 799 -6.45 -69.66 33.07
C ASP A 799 -7.38 -70.80 33.55
N VAL A 800 -8.02 -71.52 32.61
CA VAL A 800 -9.00 -72.59 32.87
C VAL A 800 -8.59 -73.57 33.98
N CYS A 801 -7.30 -73.92 34.08
CA CYS A 801 -6.81 -74.84 35.12
C CYS A 801 -6.91 -74.28 36.55
N LYS A 802 -6.93 -72.95 36.77
CA LYS A 802 -7.18 -72.35 38.10
C LYS A 802 -8.59 -72.63 38.62
N HIS A 803 -9.53 -72.92 37.71
CA HIS A 803 -10.92 -73.23 38.02
C HIS A 803 -11.23 -74.74 37.92
N PHE A 804 -10.27 -75.57 37.50
CA PHE A 804 -10.49 -76.99 37.26
C PHE A 804 -10.98 -77.73 38.51
N ASP A 805 -10.46 -77.41 39.70
CA ASP A 805 -10.95 -77.98 40.96
C ASP A 805 -12.43 -77.66 41.27
N THR A 806 -12.97 -76.57 40.71
CA THR A 806 -14.39 -76.17 40.87
C THR A 806 -15.32 -76.81 39.84
N MET A 807 -14.79 -77.37 38.75
CA MET A 807 -15.55 -78.08 37.72
C MET A 807 -15.95 -79.51 38.13
N TRP A 808 -15.48 -79.98 39.30
CA TRP A 808 -15.67 -81.35 39.77
C TRP A 808 -16.28 -81.39 41.18
N TYR A 809 -17.49 -81.92 41.27
CA TYR A 809 -18.24 -82.03 42.53
C TYR A 809 -19.10 -83.32 42.58
N GLN A 810 -19.59 -83.66 43.77
CA GLN A 810 -20.62 -84.69 43.96
C GLN A 810 -21.98 -83.99 44.09
N THR A 811 -22.87 -84.14 43.11
CA THR A 811 -24.21 -83.51 43.11
C THR A 811 -25.01 -83.88 44.37
N SER A 812 -24.82 -85.11 44.83
CA SER A 812 -25.47 -85.73 46.01
C SER A 812 -25.01 -85.20 47.37
N VAL A 813 -23.83 -84.55 47.47
CA VAL A 813 -23.21 -84.11 48.74
C VAL A 813 -23.14 -82.57 48.85
N SER A 814 -24.02 -81.89 48.11
CA SER A 814 -23.96 -80.46 47.73
C SER A 814 -22.85 -80.16 46.72
N ARG A 815 -23.11 -79.20 45.81
CA ARG A 815 -22.23 -78.83 44.68
C ARG A 815 -20.99 -78.02 45.09
N LEU A 816 -20.37 -78.36 46.21
CA LEU A 816 -19.12 -77.76 46.66
C LEU A 816 -17.93 -78.48 45.97
N PRO A 817 -16.83 -77.77 45.66
CA PRO A 817 -15.61 -78.40 45.18
C PRO A 817 -15.11 -79.48 46.15
N ILE A 818 -14.72 -80.64 45.61
CA ILE A 818 -14.11 -81.71 46.41
C ILE A 818 -12.79 -81.18 47.01
N ALA A 819 -12.56 -81.37 48.32
CA ALA A 819 -11.43 -80.74 49.01
C ALA A 819 -10.13 -81.56 48.99
N ALA A 820 -10.22 -82.89 49.12
CA ALA A 820 -9.08 -83.81 49.10
C ALA A 820 -9.52 -85.28 48.89
N GLN A 821 -10.62 -85.65 49.53
CA GLN A 821 -11.19 -87.00 49.53
C GLN A 821 -12.68 -86.89 49.15
N MET A 822 -13.20 -87.80 48.34
CA MET A 822 -14.62 -87.87 47.99
C MET A 822 -15.22 -89.22 48.39
N CYS A 823 -16.53 -89.28 48.60
CA CYS A 823 -17.17 -90.48 49.13
C CYS A 823 -17.79 -91.34 48.03
N ALA A 824 -17.73 -92.67 48.21
CA ALA A 824 -18.65 -93.58 47.55
C ALA A 824 -20.11 -93.15 47.82
N TYR A 825 -20.99 -93.33 46.83
CA TYR A 825 -22.41 -92.99 47.00
C TYR A 825 -23.02 -93.89 48.10
N PRO A 826 -23.88 -93.38 49.00
CA PRO A 826 -24.25 -94.12 50.22
C PRO A 826 -24.80 -95.54 49.97
N GLY A 827 -24.02 -96.55 50.36
CA GLY A 827 -24.34 -97.97 50.20
C GLY A 827 -24.02 -98.56 48.82
N SER A 828 -23.18 -97.91 48.01
CA SER A 828 -22.77 -98.33 46.68
C SER A 828 -21.27 -98.54 46.53
N ASP A 829 -20.90 -99.33 45.53
CA ASP A 829 -19.53 -99.65 45.08
C ASP A 829 -18.91 -98.58 44.15
N PHE A 830 -19.61 -97.45 43.91
CA PHE A 830 -19.15 -96.35 43.06
C PHE A 830 -19.33 -94.99 43.74
N ALA A 831 -18.49 -94.02 43.39
CA ALA A 831 -18.70 -92.61 43.70
C ALA A 831 -19.42 -91.89 42.55
N GLU A 832 -20.39 -91.04 42.88
CA GLU A 832 -20.95 -90.08 41.92
C GLU A 832 -19.99 -88.90 41.75
N LEU A 833 -19.56 -88.65 40.51
CA LEU A 833 -18.68 -87.54 40.15
C LEU A 833 -19.31 -86.79 38.96
N THR A 834 -19.50 -85.49 39.11
CA THR A 834 -20.03 -84.61 38.05
C THR A 834 -18.93 -83.69 37.55
N PHE A 835 -18.77 -83.62 36.23
CA PHE A 835 -18.03 -82.58 35.52
C PHE A 835 -19.01 -81.47 35.10
N ASP A 836 -18.67 -80.23 35.38
CA ASP A 836 -19.48 -79.03 35.11
C ASP A 836 -18.58 -77.92 34.55
N PHE A 837 -18.73 -77.63 33.26
CA PHE A 837 -17.90 -76.68 32.51
C PHE A 837 -18.76 -75.71 31.71
N HIS A 838 -18.65 -74.42 32.04
CA HIS A 838 -19.09 -73.32 31.19
C HIS A 838 -17.92 -72.81 30.34
N PRO A 839 -18.13 -72.44 29.06
CA PRO A 839 -17.06 -72.09 28.12
C PRO A 839 -16.26 -70.82 28.51
N ASN A 840 -16.80 -70.01 29.43
CA ASN A 840 -16.17 -68.78 29.91
C ASN A 840 -15.25 -69.00 31.13
N LEU A 841 -15.17 -70.22 31.69
CA LEU A 841 -14.36 -70.49 32.89
C LEU A 841 -12.87 -70.29 32.62
N GLY A 842 -12.28 -69.35 33.36
CA GLY A 842 -10.87 -68.97 33.21
C GLY A 842 -10.54 -68.15 31.97
N LEU A 843 -11.52 -67.71 31.17
CA LEU A 843 -11.29 -66.63 30.20
C LEU A 843 -11.09 -65.32 30.99
N GLN A 844 -9.94 -64.67 30.84
CA GLN A 844 -9.77 -63.31 31.36
C GLN A 844 -10.50 -62.35 30.42
N TYR A 845 -11.52 -61.66 30.93
CA TYR A 845 -12.29 -60.71 30.13
C TYR A 845 -11.56 -59.36 30.06
N SER A 846 -11.15 -58.98 28.85
CA SER A 846 -10.72 -57.62 28.49
C SER A 846 -11.61 -57.08 27.37
N ARG A 847 -11.69 -55.74 27.26
CA ARG A 847 -12.37 -55.05 26.15
C ARG A 847 -11.47 -54.94 24.91
N THR A 848 -10.15 -54.92 25.10
CA THR A 848 -9.13 -54.64 24.09
C THR A 848 -8.47 -55.89 23.50
N GLU A 849 -8.75 -57.08 24.06
CA GLU A 849 -8.19 -58.37 23.65
C GLU A 849 -9.22 -59.21 22.87
N LEU A 850 -8.73 -60.09 22.01
CA LEU A 850 -9.54 -60.94 21.14
C LEU A 850 -9.95 -62.24 21.86
N GLN A 851 -11.24 -62.38 22.14
CA GLN A 851 -11.77 -63.54 22.87
C GLN A 851 -11.56 -64.85 22.10
N MET A 852 -10.83 -65.79 22.72
CA MET A 852 -10.72 -67.16 22.23
C MET A 852 -12.02 -67.95 22.42
N LYS A 853 -12.24 -68.96 21.57
CA LYS A 853 -13.37 -69.90 21.70
C LYS A 853 -12.89 -71.30 22.01
N VAL A 854 -13.51 -71.95 23.00
CA VAL A 854 -13.39 -73.41 23.19
C VAL A 854 -13.97 -74.10 21.96
N THR A 855 -13.30 -75.12 21.43
CA THR A 855 -13.78 -75.93 20.29
C THR A 855 -13.80 -77.43 20.57
N GLU A 856 -12.98 -77.88 21.52
CA GLU A 856 -12.92 -79.27 21.95
C GLU A 856 -12.53 -79.36 23.43
N VAL A 857 -13.22 -80.22 24.18
CA VAL A 857 -12.84 -80.63 25.53
C VAL A 857 -12.71 -82.15 25.52
N LEU A 858 -11.54 -82.66 25.92
CA LEU A 858 -11.21 -84.08 25.95
C LEU A 858 -10.67 -84.44 27.32
N CYS A 859 -11.45 -85.16 28.13
CA CYS A 859 -10.99 -85.67 29.42
C CYS A 859 -10.69 -87.16 29.35
N SER A 860 -9.60 -87.55 29.99
CA SER A 860 -9.17 -88.92 30.22
C SER A 860 -9.11 -89.23 31.72
N GLY A 861 -9.40 -90.47 32.10
CA GLY A 861 -9.42 -90.93 33.48
C GLY A 861 -8.68 -92.25 33.68
N ALA A 862 -8.02 -92.43 34.82
CA ALA A 862 -7.24 -93.61 35.18
C ALA A 862 -7.49 -94.05 36.65
N LEU A 863 -7.69 -95.35 36.89
CA LEU A 863 -7.88 -95.91 38.24
C LEU A 863 -6.60 -96.61 38.75
N GLU A 864 -6.03 -96.12 39.85
CA GLU A 864 -4.76 -96.56 40.47
C GLU A 864 -3.69 -96.92 39.43
N ASN A 865 -3.18 -95.92 38.71
CA ASN A 865 -2.06 -96.04 37.75
C ASN A 865 -2.29 -96.99 36.55
N ARG A 866 -3.52 -97.48 36.32
CA ARG A 866 -3.89 -98.22 35.09
C ARG A 866 -3.85 -97.30 33.86
N THR A 867 -3.84 -97.89 32.66
CA THR A 867 -3.90 -97.10 31.42
C THR A 867 -5.15 -96.20 31.40
N ALA A 868 -4.96 -94.91 31.15
CA ALA A 868 -6.04 -93.94 31.05
C ALA A 868 -6.95 -94.21 29.84
N VAL A 869 -8.23 -93.86 29.97
CA VAL A 869 -9.25 -93.95 28.91
C VAL A 869 -9.95 -92.61 28.75
N GLY A 870 -10.38 -92.25 27.53
CA GLY A 870 -11.22 -91.08 27.32
C GLY A 870 -12.58 -91.24 28.02
N ILE A 871 -12.84 -90.44 29.06
CA ILE A 871 -14.10 -90.44 29.81
C ILE A 871 -15.10 -89.43 29.24
N LEU A 872 -14.61 -88.38 28.58
CA LEU A 872 -15.44 -87.33 27.98
C LEU A 872 -14.78 -86.81 26.71
N LYS A 873 -15.54 -86.67 25.63
CA LYS A 873 -15.15 -85.89 24.46
C LYS A 873 -16.32 -85.07 23.95
N VAL A 874 -16.15 -83.75 23.89
CA VAL A 874 -17.12 -82.82 23.30
C VAL A 874 -16.39 -81.94 22.29
N SER A 875 -16.70 -82.10 21.01
CA SER A 875 -16.17 -81.29 19.90
C SER A 875 -17.30 -80.40 19.37
N LYS A 876 -17.39 -79.17 19.87
CA LYS A 876 -18.44 -78.18 19.57
C LYS A 876 -17.93 -76.79 19.95
N ASP A 877 -18.32 -75.77 19.19
CA ASP A 877 -18.01 -74.38 19.53
C ASP A 877 -18.66 -73.95 20.87
N SER A 878 -17.82 -73.46 21.79
CA SER A 878 -18.17 -72.89 23.09
C SER A 878 -19.23 -73.71 23.85
N PRO A 879 -18.93 -74.97 24.20
CA PRO A 879 -19.91 -75.87 24.77
C PRO A 879 -20.05 -75.62 26.28
N GLU A 880 -21.30 -75.53 26.75
CA GLU A 880 -21.63 -75.87 28.13
C GLU A 880 -21.67 -77.40 28.24
N ILE A 881 -20.99 -77.95 29.24
CA ILE A 881 -20.89 -79.40 29.45
C ILE A 881 -21.20 -79.71 30.91
N VAL A 882 -22.32 -80.38 31.15
CA VAL A 882 -22.59 -81.06 32.41
C VAL A 882 -22.68 -82.55 32.13
N THR A 883 -21.77 -83.34 32.71
CA THR A 883 -21.74 -84.79 32.52
C THR A 883 -21.47 -85.49 33.85
N ARG A 884 -22.29 -86.48 34.19
CA ARG A 884 -22.12 -87.30 35.39
C ARG A 884 -21.49 -88.65 35.07
N PHE A 885 -20.70 -89.15 36.01
CA PHE A 885 -20.02 -90.43 35.96
C PHE A 885 -20.21 -91.16 37.29
N GLY A 886 -20.36 -92.49 37.22
CA GLY A 886 -20.09 -93.37 38.36
C GLY A 886 -18.64 -93.84 38.28
N VAL A 887 -17.83 -93.60 39.30
CA VAL A 887 -16.46 -94.12 39.36
C VAL A 887 -16.43 -95.31 40.31
N GLU A 888 -16.30 -96.51 39.76
CA GLU A 888 -16.27 -97.78 40.49
C GLU A 888 -15.01 -97.88 41.36
N LEU A 889 -15.17 -98.23 42.65
CA LEU A 889 -14.06 -98.52 43.55
C LEU A 889 -13.42 -99.86 43.18
N LEU A 890 -12.14 -100.06 43.52
CA LEU A 890 -11.45 -101.29 43.11
C LEU A 890 -11.99 -102.52 43.84
N HIS A 891 -12.71 -103.36 43.09
CA HIS A 891 -13.34 -104.59 43.58
C HIS A 891 -12.31 -105.62 44.07
N THR A 892 -11.99 -105.50 45.35
CA THR A 892 -11.35 -106.49 46.21
C THR A 892 -12.39 -106.99 47.22
N PRO A 893 -12.28 -108.23 47.75
CA PRO A 893 -13.37 -108.86 48.51
C PRO A 893 -13.71 -108.18 49.85
N ASN A 894 -12.86 -107.27 50.33
CA ASN A 894 -13.25 -106.15 51.19
C ASN A 894 -12.82 -104.89 50.43
N THR A 895 -13.65 -103.83 50.37
CA THR A 895 -13.29 -102.58 49.67
C THR A 895 -11.95 -102.04 50.16
N GLU A 896 -11.05 -101.66 49.25
CA GLU A 896 -9.90 -100.84 49.64
C GLU A 896 -10.42 -99.50 50.18
N ALA A 897 -9.97 -99.11 51.38
CA ALA A 897 -10.44 -97.92 52.08
C ALA A 897 -10.14 -96.59 51.33
N LEU A 898 -9.34 -96.68 50.26
CA LEU A 898 -9.06 -95.62 49.31
C LEU A 898 -8.97 -96.21 47.90
N THR A 899 -9.49 -95.54 46.89
CA THR A 899 -9.23 -95.79 45.46
C THR A 899 -8.91 -94.45 44.80
N ASN A 900 -7.73 -94.30 44.21
CA ASN A 900 -7.33 -93.08 43.51
C ASN A 900 -7.79 -93.11 42.05
N PHE A 901 -8.40 -92.00 41.62
CA PHE A 901 -8.84 -91.74 40.25
C PHE A 901 -8.17 -90.46 39.73
N ASP A 902 -7.28 -90.61 38.75
CA ASP A 902 -6.58 -89.49 38.12
C ASP A 902 -7.29 -89.06 36.84
N VAL A 903 -7.53 -87.76 36.68
CA VAL A 903 -8.19 -87.16 35.52
C VAL A 903 -7.30 -86.10 34.88
N SER A 904 -7.17 -86.16 33.56
CA SER A 904 -6.46 -85.19 32.72
C SER A 904 -7.39 -84.71 31.61
N CYS A 905 -7.68 -83.40 31.57
CA CYS A 905 -8.53 -82.77 30.56
C CYS A 905 -7.73 -81.79 29.69
N ASP A 906 -7.76 -82.00 28.38
CA ASP A 906 -7.30 -81.04 27.38
C ASP A 906 -8.46 -80.13 26.96
N PHE A 907 -8.29 -78.83 27.20
CA PHE A 907 -9.17 -77.77 26.73
C PHE A 907 -8.53 -77.09 25.51
N LYS A 908 -9.19 -77.16 24.35
CA LYS A 908 -8.70 -76.64 23.08
C LYS A 908 -9.40 -75.35 22.72
N TYR A 909 -8.64 -74.27 22.74
CA TYR A 909 -9.06 -72.92 22.38
C TYR A 909 -8.59 -72.60 20.96
N VAL A 910 -9.43 -71.87 20.22
CA VAL A 910 -9.08 -71.27 18.93
C VAL A 910 -9.17 -69.75 19.08
N GLY A 911 -8.04 -69.08 18.83
CA GLY A 911 -7.94 -67.63 18.79
C GLY A 911 -8.25 -67.04 17.41
N TYR A 912 -8.10 -65.73 17.27
CA TYR A 912 -8.17 -65.07 15.97
C TYR A 912 -7.08 -65.64 15.03
N GLY A 913 -7.34 -65.68 13.72
CA GLY A 913 -6.44 -66.30 12.74
C GLY A 913 -6.43 -67.84 12.73
N ASN A 914 -7.27 -68.50 13.53
CA ASN A 914 -7.32 -69.95 13.75
C ASN A 914 -6.11 -70.53 14.53
N VAL A 915 -5.39 -69.70 15.30
CA VAL A 915 -4.33 -70.17 16.20
C VAL A 915 -4.91 -71.09 17.27
N ILE A 916 -4.29 -72.25 17.48
CA ILE A 916 -4.77 -73.28 18.41
C ILE A 916 -3.95 -73.22 19.70
N HIS A 917 -4.61 -73.03 20.84
CA HIS A 917 -4.00 -73.09 22.16
C HIS A 917 -4.62 -74.24 22.95
N ILE A 918 -3.80 -75.17 23.45
CA ILE A 918 -4.25 -76.30 24.27
C ILE A 918 -3.84 -76.05 25.72
N LYS A 919 -4.75 -76.28 26.66
CA LYS A 919 -4.52 -76.22 28.11
C LYS A 919 -4.87 -77.58 28.71
N THR A 920 -3.84 -78.33 29.12
CA THR A 920 -4.00 -79.60 29.86
C THR A 920 -4.12 -79.31 31.36
N CYS A 921 -5.21 -79.73 31.99
CA CYS A 921 -5.43 -79.61 33.42
C CYS A 921 -5.57 -81.00 34.06
N ASN A 922 -4.84 -81.24 35.16
CA ASN A 922 -4.77 -82.54 35.83
C ASN A 922 -5.36 -82.44 37.24
N ARG A 923 -6.06 -83.49 37.68
CA ARG A 923 -6.59 -83.62 39.05
C ARG A 923 -6.65 -85.08 39.48
N SER A 924 -6.19 -85.37 40.69
CA SER A 924 -6.37 -86.66 41.36
C SER A 924 -7.53 -86.58 42.36
N PHE A 925 -8.34 -87.63 42.44
CA PHE A 925 -9.38 -87.81 43.46
C PHE A 925 -9.09 -89.06 44.27
N SER A 926 -8.97 -88.94 45.59
CA SER A 926 -8.97 -90.11 46.47
C SER A 926 -10.40 -90.43 46.90
N ILE A 927 -10.93 -91.54 46.41
CA ILE A 927 -12.28 -92.02 46.70
C ILE A 927 -12.22 -92.88 47.96
N ALA A 928 -13.06 -92.58 48.96
CA ALA A 928 -13.14 -93.32 50.20
C ALA A 928 -14.53 -93.91 50.43
N ASP A 929 -14.54 -95.05 51.10
CA ASP A 929 -15.73 -95.79 51.47
C ASP A 929 -16.36 -95.22 52.76
N CYS A 930 -16.83 -93.96 52.70
CA CYS A 930 -17.16 -93.12 53.86
C CYS A 930 -18.28 -93.64 54.79
N LYS A 931 -18.97 -94.73 54.43
CA LYS A 931 -19.97 -95.40 55.28
C LYS A 931 -19.79 -96.93 55.33
N GLY A 932 -18.85 -97.48 54.57
CA GLY A 932 -18.99 -98.82 54.02
C GLY A 932 -20.15 -98.90 53.01
N PRO A 933 -20.15 -99.89 52.09
CA PRO A 933 -21.31 -100.74 52.03
C PRO A 933 -21.43 -101.45 53.38
N GLN A 934 -22.64 -101.58 53.93
CA GLN A 934 -22.87 -102.53 55.04
C GLN A 934 -23.06 -103.95 54.49
N PHE A 935 -22.07 -104.41 53.72
CA PHE A 935 -21.88 -105.83 53.48
C PHE A 935 -21.50 -106.48 54.83
N ASP A 936 -22.09 -107.63 55.11
CA ASP A 936 -21.93 -108.42 56.34
C ASP A 936 -22.22 -107.72 57.68
N VAL A 937 -23.38 -107.04 57.78
CA VAL A 937 -24.14 -107.06 59.05
C VAL A 937 -24.97 -108.35 59.13
N PRO A 938 -24.74 -109.23 60.13
CA PRO A 938 -25.52 -110.45 60.27
C PRO A 938 -27.03 -110.16 60.39
N ASN A 939 -27.84 -110.90 59.65
CA ASN A 939 -29.29 -110.70 59.45
C ASN A 939 -29.70 -109.55 58.50
N ALA A 940 -28.82 -109.07 57.63
CA ALA A 940 -29.26 -108.38 56.41
C ALA A 940 -30.22 -109.27 55.61
N LYS A 941 -31.34 -108.71 55.12
CA LYS A 941 -32.42 -109.52 54.50
C LYS A 941 -32.12 -109.97 53.05
N CYS A 942 -30.96 -109.60 52.50
CA CYS A 942 -30.43 -110.11 51.25
C CYS A 942 -28.91 -110.23 51.36
N GLU A 943 -28.36 -111.40 51.01
CA GLU A 943 -26.93 -111.66 50.88
C GLU A 943 -26.51 -111.38 49.43
N TYR A 944 -25.58 -110.45 49.21
CA TYR A 944 -25.32 -109.85 47.89
C TYR A 944 -24.49 -110.76 46.95
N ASP A 945 -23.82 -111.77 47.51
CA ASP A 945 -22.89 -112.70 46.84
C ASP A 945 -23.51 -113.53 45.69
N LYS A 946 -24.85 -113.63 45.63
CA LYS A 946 -25.53 -114.25 44.47
C LYS A 946 -25.30 -113.45 43.18
N CYS A 947 -25.02 -112.15 43.24
CA CYS A 947 -25.05 -111.24 42.09
C CYS A 947 -23.70 -110.61 41.74
N ALA A 948 -22.85 -110.31 42.72
CA ALA A 948 -21.61 -109.57 42.54
C ALA A 948 -20.71 -110.14 41.41
N GLY A 949 -20.12 -109.25 40.60
CA GLY A 949 -19.13 -109.59 39.57
C GLY A 949 -19.66 -110.38 38.35
N LYS A 950 -20.96 -110.29 38.04
CA LYS A 950 -21.61 -110.98 36.89
C LYS A 950 -22.13 -109.98 35.85
N ASP A 951 -22.67 -110.47 34.74
CA ASP A 951 -23.18 -109.62 33.63
C ASP A 951 -24.35 -108.70 34.01
N LYS A 952 -24.99 -108.94 35.17
CA LYS A 952 -26.12 -108.18 35.71
C LYS A 952 -25.68 -107.39 36.93
N ALA A 953 -26.10 -106.13 37.03
CA ALA A 953 -25.79 -105.27 38.17
C ALA A 953 -26.45 -105.80 39.46
N GLY A 954 -25.68 -105.90 40.55
CA GLY A 954 -26.15 -106.22 41.88
C GLY A 954 -27.06 -105.12 42.47
N LEU A 955 -27.72 -105.43 43.59
CA LEU A 955 -28.48 -104.43 44.35
C LEU A 955 -27.51 -103.33 44.83
N TYR A 956 -27.91 -102.07 44.72
CA TYR A 956 -27.08 -100.88 44.94
C TYR A 956 -25.81 -100.71 44.08
N GLU A 957 -25.52 -101.61 43.15
CA GLU A 957 -24.52 -101.37 42.10
C GLU A 957 -25.07 -100.41 41.03
N ALA A 958 -24.17 -99.78 40.26
CA ALA A 958 -24.55 -98.96 39.12
C ALA A 958 -25.09 -99.81 37.96
N CYS A 959 -26.27 -99.45 37.46
CA CYS A 959 -26.99 -100.18 36.40
C CYS A 959 -27.21 -99.37 35.13
N GLY A 960 -26.84 -98.09 35.09
CA GLY A 960 -26.97 -97.24 33.90
C GLY A 960 -26.27 -95.89 34.04
N GLY A 961 -26.12 -95.18 32.93
CA GLY A 961 -25.28 -93.99 32.82
C GLY A 961 -23.82 -94.34 32.49
N ASN A 962 -22.92 -93.36 32.53
CA ASN A 962 -21.50 -93.56 32.23
C ASN A 962 -20.74 -94.04 33.47
N ILE A 963 -20.34 -95.32 33.49
CA ILE A 963 -19.57 -95.91 34.59
C ILE A 963 -18.10 -96.05 34.18
N VAL A 964 -17.19 -95.45 34.93
CA VAL A 964 -15.75 -95.67 34.82
C VAL A 964 -15.40 -96.89 35.67
N LYS A 965 -14.97 -97.96 35.01
CA LYS A 965 -14.65 -99.26 35.61
C LYS A 965 -13.18 -99.64 35.35
N SER A 966 -12.69 -100.68 36.02
CA SER A 966 -11.30 -101.15 35.84
C SER A 966 -11.18 -102.62 35.47
N SER A 967 -10.17 -102.94 34.67
CA SER A 967 -9.67 -104.29 34.46
C SER A 967 -8.39 -104.53 35.26
N LYS A 968 -7.71 -105.67 35.06
CA LYS A 968 -6.40 -105.95 35.67
C LYS A 968 -5.28 -105.01 35.19
N THR A 969 -5.45 -104.30 34.07
CA THR A 969 -4.39 -103.49 33.43
C THR A 969 -4.87 -102.14 32.88
N SER A 970 -6.17 -101.95 32.67
CA SER A 970 -6.74 -100.79 31.99
C SER A 970 -7.96 -100.22 32.70
N THR A 971 -8.15 -98.92 32.57
CA THR A 971 -9.43 -98.25 32.87
C THR A 971 -10.32 -98.34 31.64
N TYR A 972 -11.64 -98.46 31.79
CA TYR A 972 -12.60 -98.42 30.68
C TYR A 972 -13.92 -97.76 31.09
N VAL A 973 -14.73 -97.37 30.11
CA VAL A 973 -16.04 -96.76 30.33
C VAL A 973 -17.13 -97.70 29.83
N GLU A 974 -18.16 -97.90 30.65
CA GLU A 974 -19.34 -98.69 30.36
C GLU A 974 -20.59 -97.78 30.44
N SER A 975 -21.25 -97.55 29.30
CA SER A 975 -22.37 -96.60 29.16
C SER A 975 -23.70 -97.27 28.82
N ARG A 976 -23.89 -98.55 29.20
CA ARG A 976 -25.09 -99.33 28.85
C ARG A 976 -25.92 -99.63 30.09
N GLU A 977 -27.24 -99.53 29.95
CA GLU A 977 -28.17 -100.02 30.96
C GLU A 977 -28.04 -101.55 31.10
N LYS A 978 -28.05 -102.04 32.34
CA LYS A 978 -27.98 -103.45 32.73
C LYS A 978 -29.23 -103.84 33.49
N GLU A 979 -29.73 -105.05 33.23
CA GLU A 979 -30.77 -105.65 34.07
C GLU A 979 -30.26 -105.81 35.51
N CYS A 980 -31.02 -105.29 36.48
CA CYS A 980 -30.75 -105.53 37.89
C CYS A 980 -30.95 -107.00 38.26
N CYS A 981 -30.03 -107.53 39.06
CA CYS A 981 -30.05 -108.89 39.54
C CYS A 981 -31.17 -109.09 40.59
N GLN A 982 -32.16 -109.93 40.26
CA GLN A 982 -33.29 -110.25 41.14
C GLN A 982 -32.91 -111.32 42.21
N GLY A 983 -31.74 -111.18 42.83
CA GLY A 983 -31.15 -112.21 43.72
C GLY A 983 -31.73 -112.23 45.14
N CYS A 984 -32.48 -111.20 45.52
CA CYS A 984 -33.09 -111.04 46.83
C CYS A 984 -34.50 -111.64 46.85
N ASP A 985 -34.69 -112.69 47.65
CA ASP A 985 -36.00 -113.28 47.88
C ASP A 985 -36.97 -112.25 48.51
N ASP A 986 -38.24 -112.27 48.12
CA ASP A 986 -39.31 -111.29 48.45
C ASP A 986 -39.13 -109.83 47.98
N MET A 987 -38.12 -109.45 47.18
CA MET A 987 -37.93 -108.05 46.75
C MET A 987 -37.54 -107.89 45.27
N LYS A 988 -38.42 -107.27 44.46
CA LYS A 988 -38.14 -106.91 43.07
C LYS A 988 -37.21 -105.68 43.02
N VAL A 989 -36.18 -105.75 42.18
CA VAL A 989 -35.15 -104.70 42.05
C VAL A 989 -35.26 -104.05 40.66
N VAL A 990 -35.23 -102.72 40.59
CA VAL A 990 -35.42 -101.93 39.37
C VAL A 990 -34.30 -100.90 39.21
N CYS A 991 -33.81 -100.74 37.97
CA CYS A 991 -32.80 -99.72 37.67
C CYS A 991 -33.47 -98.34 37.75
N SER A 992 -32.95 -97.46 38.61
CA SER A 992 -33.58 -96.18 38.96
C SER A 992 -32.56 -95.04 38.88
N SER A 993 -32.95 -93.89 38.30
CA SER A 993 -32.09 -92.69 38.31
C SER A 993 -31.86 -92.19 39.74
N LEU A 994 -30.61 -91.87 40.05
CA LEU A 994 -30.20 -91.38 41.37
C LEU A 994 -30.71 -89.96 41.68
N LEU A 995 -31.12 -89.20 40.65
CA LEU A 995 -31.49 -87.79 40.75
C LEU A 995 -32.65 -87.48 39.82
N ASP A 996 -33.70 -86.83 40.35
CA ASP A 996 -34.90 -86.49 39.58
C ASP A 996 -34.65 -85.21 38.74
N VAL A 997 -34.19 -85.40 37.50
CA VAL A 997 -33.89 -84.31 36.53
C VAL A 997 -34.58 -84.53 35.18
N PRO A 998 -34.83 -83.46 34.38
CA PRO A 998 -35.57 -83.61 33.13
C PRO A 998 -34.69 -84.08 31.96
N ASN A 999 -34.97 -85.29 31.46
CA ASN A 999 -34.60 -85.81 30.14
C ASN A 999 -33.12 -85.72 29.73
N THR A 1000 -32.25 -86.58 30.29
CA THR A 1000 -31.02 -86.97 29.58
C THR A 1000 -30.85 -88.50 29.52
N ASN A 1001 -30.55 -89.04 28.33
CA ASN A 1001 -30.53 -90.50 28.07
C ASN A 1001 -29.33 -91.26 28.71
N ASN A 1002 -28.47 -90.57 29.47
CA ASN A 1002 -27.24 -91.11 30.07
C ASN A 1002 -27.16 -90.82 31.58
N GLU A 1003 -28.30 -90.69 32.28
CA GLU A 1003 -28.31 -90.45 33.73
C GLU A 1003 -27.70 -91.62 34.51
N LEU A 1004 -27.09 -91.30 35.65
CA LEU A 1004 -26.46 -92.28 36.52
C LEU A 1004 -27.56 -93.02 37.31
N MET A 1005 -27.70 -94.32 37.04
CA MET A 1005 -28.76 -95.16 37.59
C MET A 1005 -28.20 -96.25 38.50
N ARG A 1006 -28.96 -96.58 39.55
CA ARG A 1006 -28.63 -97.60 40.56
C ARG A 1006 -29.76 -98.62 40.67
N CYS A 1007 -29.39 -99.88 40.95
CA CYS A 1007 -30.38 -100.90 41.29
C CYS A 1007 -30.99 -100.63 42.67
N GLU A 1008 -32.29 -100.32 42.70
CA GLU A 1008 -33.08 -99.99 43.90
C GLU A 1008 -34.24 -100.99 44.05
N PRO A 1009 -34.73 -101.27 45.27
CA PRO A 1009 -35.92 -102.09 45.46
C PRO A 1009 -37.20 -101.34 45.08
N GLU A 1010 -38.13 -102.01 44.39
CA GLU A 1010 -39.36 -101.41 43.87
C GLU A 1010 -40.36 -101.03 44.99
N SER A 1011 -40.51 -99.74 45.26
CA SER A 1011 -41.42 -99.24 46.29
C SER A 1011 -42.88 -99.14 45.80
N ASN A 1012 -43.79 -99.94 46.36
CA ASN A 1012 -45.22 -99.85 46.06
C ASN A 1012 -45.84 -98.50 46.50
N SER A 1013 -46.19 -97.67 45.52
CA SER A 1013 -47.15 -96.55 45.59
C SER A 1013 -47.04 -95.56 46.77
N GLY A 1014 -46.24 -94.50 46.59
CA GLY A 1014 -46.72 -93.14 46.84
C GLY A 1014 -47.00 -92.69 48.30
N ALA A 1015 -46.09 -92.94 49.25
CA ALA A 1015 -46.16 -92.34 50.59
C ALA A 1015 -44.82 -91.91 51.24
N TYR A 1016 -43.65 -92.16 50.62
CA TYR A 1016 -42.33 -91.90 51.22
C TYR A 1016 -41.29 -91.30 50.26
N ARG A 1017 -41.64 -90.23 49.53
CA ARG A 1017 -40.62 -89.23 49.12
C ARG A 1017 -40.43 -88.26 50.29
N SER A 1018 -39.22 -88.19 50.82
CA SER A 1018 -38.85 -87.53 52.09
C SER A 1018 -39.25 -88.30 53.36
N PHE A 1019 -38.35 -89.15 53.90
CA PHE A 1019 -38.00 -89.18 55.35
C PHE A 1019 -36.84 -90.16 55.66
N PHE A 1020 -35.63 -89.84 55.20
CA PHE A 1020 -34.41 -90.26 55.89
C PHE A 1020 -33.69 -89.00 56.39
N PRO A 1021 -33.73 -88.69 57.70
CA PRO A 1021 -33.17 -87.44 58.23
C PRO A 1021 -31.64 -87.49 58.26
N VAL A 1022 -31.00 -86.42 57.79
CA VAL A 1022 -29.54 -86.22 57.88
C VAL A 1022 -29.14 -86.00 59.34
N THR A 1023 -28.94 -87.11 60.07
CA THR A 1023 -28.73 -87.10 61.53
C THR A 1023 -27.70 -88.14 62.00
N PHE A 1024 -26.52 -88.16 61.36
CA PHE A 1024 -25.29 -88.68 61.98
C PHE A 1024 -24.03 -88.10 61.30
N LEU A 1025 -23.79 -86.80 61.51
CA LEU A 1025 -22.48 -86.15 61.37
C LEU A 1025 -22.48 -84.90 62.27
N ALA A 1026 -22.48 -85.15 63.59
CA ALA A 1026 -22.66 -84.10 64.60
C ALA A 1026 -21.77 -84.34 65.85
N ASP A 1027 -20.55 -84.87 65.66
CA ASP A 1027 -19.49 -84.71 66.65
C ASP A 1027 -18.09 -84.65 66.01
N ALA A 1028 -17.76 -83.47 65.47
CA ALA A 1028 -16.39 -83.07 65.14
C ALA A 1028 -16.27 -81.55 65.19
N THR A 1029 -15.20 -81.05 65.81
CA THR A 1029 -14.79 -79.63 65.81
C THR A 1029 -15.79 -78.58 66.33
N GLN A 1030 -16.06 -78.60 67.63
CA GLN A 1030 -16.26 -77.32 68.33
C GLN A 1030 -14.96 -76.48 68.25
N LYS A 1031 -15.02 -75.23 67.76
CA LYS A 1031 -14.44 -74.04 68.43
C LYS A 1031 -14.63 -72.72 67.66
N HIS A 1032 -15.27 -71.76 68.35
CA HIS A 1032 -15.13 -70.30 68.16
C HIS A 1032 -15.78 -69.66 66.89
N PRO A 1033 -16.25 -68.39 66.97
CA PRO A 1033 -17.72 -68.20 66.96
C PRO A 1033 -18.27 -66.96 66.20
N ILE A 1034 -19.61 -66.81 66.21
CA ILE A 1034 -20.40 -65.55 66.08
C ILE A 1034 -20.42 -64.88 64.67
N VAL A 1035 -21.52 -64.31 64.15
CA VAL A 1035 -22.97 -64.58 64.28
C VAL A 1035 -23.73 -63.85 63.13
N THR A 1036 -24.51 -64.62 62.35
CA THR A 1036 -25.96 -64.50 62.03
C THR A 1036 -26.63 -63.18 61.57
N VAL A 1037 -27.79 -63.31 60.88
CA VAL A 1037 -28.82 -62.30 60.47
C VAL A 1037 -28.59 -61.68 59.07
N MET A 1038 -29.51 -61.70 58.08
CA MET A 1038 -30.84 -62.35 57.95
C MET A 1038 -31.22 -62.69 56.47
N VAL A 1039 -32.51 -62.86 56.15
CA VAL A 1039 -33.11 -63.25 54.85
C VAL A 1039 -34.38 -62.39 54.57
N ILE A 1040 -35.01 -62.54 53.39
CA ILE A 1040 -36.35 -62.05 52.93
C ILE A 1040 -36.26 -60.75 52.07
N GLY A 1041 -36.89 -60.65 50.90
CA GLY A 1041 -37.67 -61.64 50.13
C GLY A 1041 -38.39 -61.02 48.90
N CYS A 1042 -38.84 -61.84 47.95
CA CYS A 1042 -39.44 -61.39 46.68
C CYS A 1042 -40.98 -61.51 46.66
N VAL A 1043 -41.69 -60.51 46.10
CA VAL A 1043 -43.10 -60.61 45.66
C VAL A 1043 -43.29 -59.82 44.35
N LEU A 1044 -44.13 -60.33 43.45
CA LEU A 1044 -44.46 -59.76 42.14
C LEU A 1044 -45.71 -58.85 42.19
N ALA A 1045 -45.77 -57.82 41.34
CA ALA A 1045 -47.00 -57.18 40.89
C ALA A 1045 -46.79 -56.52 39.50
N ALA A 1046 -47.86 -56.35 38.71
CA ALA A 1046 -47.79 -55.88 37.32
C ALA A 1046 -48.68 -54.65 37.04
N ALA A 1047 -48.40 -54.03 35.88
CA ALA A 1047 -48.84 -52.73 35.40
C ALA A 1047 -50.35 -52.37 35.44
N VAL A 1048 -50.61 -51.06 35.61
CA VAL A 1048 -51.67 -50.27 34.94
C VAL A 1048 -51.05 -48.92 34.52
N ALA A 1049 -51.58 -48.25 33.50
CA ALA A 1049 -50.98 -47.08 32.83
C ALA A 1049 -51.91 -45.84 32.77
N LEU A 1050 -51.49 -44.81 32.00
CA LEU A 1050 -52.20 -43.56 31.63
C LEU A 1050 -52.18 -42.43 32.69
N VAL A 1051 -52.17 -41.09 32.43
CA VAL A 1051 -51.88 -40.13 31.30
C VAL A 1051 -52.52 -38.78 31.75
N VAL A 1052 -52.11 -37.53 31.44
CA VAL A 1052 -50.92 -36.90 30.79
C VAL A 1052 -50.94 -35.36 31.05
N ILE A 1053 -50.08 -34.57 30.34
CA ILE A 1053 -49.92 -33.08 30.33
C ILE A 1053 -49.06 -32.52 31.49
N ARG A 1054 -48.00 -31.68 31.38
CA ARG A 1054 -47.08 -31.14 30.32
C ARG A 1054 -46.95 -29.58 30.38
N ARG A 1055 -45.76 -29.07 30.03
CA ARG A 1055 -45.32 -27.65 29.88
C ARG A 1055 -44.90 -26.95 31.19
N GLU A 1056 -43.86 -26.09 31.24
CA GLU A 1056 -42.60 -25.88 30.46
C GLU A 1056 -41.72 -24.89 31.28
N GLY A 1057 -40.39 -24.79 31.18
CA GLY A 1057 -39.40 -25.61 30.46
C GLY A 1057 -38.01 -24.95 30.35
N ALA A 1058 -37.01 -25.43 31.12
CA ALA A 1058 -35.57 -25.05 31.08
C ALA A 1058 -35.24 -23.59 31.53
N VAL A 1059 -34.00 -23.12 31.77
CA VAL A 1059 -32.58 -23.54 31.53
C VAL A 1059 -31.72 -22.94 32.68
N SER A 1060 -30.55 -23.39 33.17
CA SER A 1060 -29.90 -24.71 33.45
C SER A 1060 -28.66 -24.43 34.38
N SER A 1061 -27.84 -25.41 34.77
CA SER A 1061 -26.60 -25.16 35.56
C SER A 1061 -25.46 -26.18 35.36
N THR A 1062 -24.22 -25.69 35.33
CA THR A 1062 -22.93 -26.35 35.67
C THR A 1062 -22.57 -27.73 35.08
N GLN A 1063 -21.90 -27.69 33.91
CA GLN A 1063 -20.60 -28.35 33.57
C GLN A 1063 -20.23 -29.77 34.07
N ILE A 1064 -19.78 -30.60 33.09
CA ILE A 1064 -18.64 -31.57 33.15
C ILE A 1064 -18.84 -32.76 34.12
N GLU A 1065 -18.85 -34.05 33.74
CA GLU A 1065 -18.64 -34.78 32.45
C GLU A 1065 -19.24 -36.22 32.64
N SER A 1066 -19.21 -37.25 31.77
CA SER A 1066 -18.55 -37.53 30.47
C SER A 1066 -19.41 -38.53 29.62
N ASP A 1067 -18.77 -39.39 28.81
CA ASP A 1067 -19.19 -40.69 28.25
C ASP A 1067 -20.46 -40.81 27.35
N LEU A 1068 -20.18 -40.76 26.05
CA LEU A 1068 -20.57 -41.74 25.01
C LEU A 1068 -21.99 -41.79 24.37
N TYR A 1069 -21.95 -42.30 23.12
CA TYR A 1069 -23.00 -42.72 22.17
C TYR A 1069 -23.93 -41.72 21.46
N SER A 1070 -23.78 -41.71 20.12
CA SER A 1070 -24.83 -41.36 19.14
C SER A 1070 -25.73 -42.58 18.85
N PRO A 1071 -26.85 -42.46 18.12
CA PRO A 1071 -26.73 -42.78 16.69
C PRO A 1071 -27.68 -42.04 15.72
N LEU A 1072 -27.08 -41.58 14.61
CA LEU A 1072 -27.61 -41.59 13.23
C LEU A 1072 -28.81 -40.71 12.78
N LEU A 1073 -28.73 -40.35 11.49
CA LEU A 1073 -29.79 -39.93 10.55
C LEU A 1073 -30.35 -38.50 10.63
N SER A 1074 -29.54 -37.55 10.14
CA SER A 1074 -29.94 -36.70 9.01
C SER A 1074 -28.73 -36.38 8.13
#